data_AF-E4Q9A5-F1
#
_entry.id   AF-E4Q9A5-F1
#
_cell.length_a   1.000
_cell.length_b   1.000
_cell.length_c   1.000
_cell.angle_alpha   90.00
_cell.angle_beta   90.00
_cell.angle_gamma   90.00
#
_symmetry.space_group_name_H-M   'P 1'
#
loop_
_entity.id
_entity.type
_entity.pdbx_description
1 polymer ?
#
loop_
_entity_poly.entity_id
_entity_poly.type
_entity_poly.pdbx_seq_one_letter_code
_entity_poly.pdbx_strand_id
1 'polypeptide(L)'
;MLRKYLLGVLVVLFIVSFSDINFVMSDQSKPKSFLQKVGTFSNFKKLIDDAIRKNPYMGSSENFLSESIPQNSVKGENKTGSEYSYSQTNVQVMGVDEADIAKTDGQYIYIAKPYPKIKDNGIVIVKAYPPEEMKIFSKIKLSDELYPEEFYVDSRYLVVICEKAKIVDKKPIIQKNVFPDIDSNKVRVFVPYQLLIETYCIVYDISDKSNPKEIRRVSIAGKYLISRKISTNLYIVTEKQFPYEIYVKKAYSEQDFKPYFTDSITGDSKKIYIGFDKIKYIPDFINCSITIVGSFNIESKDEICVECVLGGGDIVYCSQENLYLCSEVIKKVYLTEKLEDNTRLWRYFIRKTMVCRFELSKGKATLMAAGVVNGKVLNQFSMDEQDSYFRIATTGERPYFPEEGYDYFNAVYVLDKNLRVVGKIDNIAKGERIYSARFIGKRLYLVTFKALDPFFVIDLEDPHNPKVLGYLKIPGYSTYLHPYDEIHIIGFGMDAEDLNERYAIPLGLKIAMFNVEDVKNPKELFKVIIGEKGSYSELLNNHKALLFDKNKNIFAFPVEVYDKKGHNFTGAYVYSIDLKEGFVLRGKISHEIDGRYCEKIDRLLYIGDVLYSVSNSMIKASSLENLKEIAKVRLD
;
A
#
# COMPACT_ATOMS: atom_id res chain seq x y z
N MET A 1 -14.99 58.13 57.35
CA MET A 1 -13.54 58.00 57.09
C MET A 1 -13.20 56.55 56.80
N LEU A 2 -12.36 56.31 55.79
CA LEU A 2 -11.65 55.09 55.36
C LEU A 2 -12.37 53.71 55.32
N ARG A 3 -12.09 52.98 54.23
CA ARG A 3 -12.41 51.56 53.95
C ARG A 3 -13.90 51.18 53.77
N LYS A 4 -14.53 51.77 52.74
CA LYS A 4 -15.68 51.20 52.00
C LYS A 4 -15.45 51.29 50.47
N TYR A 5 -14.37 50.66 49.97
CA TYR A 5 -14.03 50.58 48.54
C TYR A 5 -13.38 49.23 48.19
N LEU A 6 -14.10 48.12 48.43
CA LEU A 6 -13.65 46.79 47.98
C LEU A 6 -14.79 45.79 47.73
N LEU A 7 -15.94 46.30 47.26
CA LEU A 7 -17.08 45.49 46.83
C LEU A 7 -17.77 46.24 45.67
N GLY A 8 -17.40 45.92 44.42
CA GLY A 8 -17.88 46.68 43.24
C GLY A 8 -17.18 46.48 41.89
N VAL A 9 -16.25 45.53 41.74
CA VAL A 9 -15.64 45.18 40.43
C VAL A 9 -15.62 43.65 40.17
N LEU A 10 -16.12 42.85 41.11
CA LEU A 10 -16.33 41.40 40.94
C LEU A 10 -17.77 41.17 40.45
N VAL A 11 -17.93 40.96 39.13
CA VAL A 11 -19.02 40.20 38.43
C VAL A 11 -19.05 40.48 36.90
N VAL A 12 -18.46 41.57 36.40
CA VAL A 12 -18.54 41.95 34.96
C VAL A 12 -17.21 41.76 34.21
N LEU A 13 -16.56 40.59 34.37
CA LEU A 13 -15.28 40.30 33.69
C LEU A 13 -15.11 38.82 33.28
N PHE A 14 -16.22 38.14 32.94
CA PHE A 14 -16.19 36.77 32.42
C PHE A 14 -17.24 36.46 31.32
N ILE A 15 -17.80 37.50 30.71
CA ILE A 15 -18.69 37.41 29.53
C ILE A 15 -18.25 38.52 28.56
N VAL A 16 -18.16 38.19 27.26
CA VAL A 16 -17.42 38.93 26.21
C VAL A 16 -15.89 38.81 26.43
N SER A 17 -15.13 37.97 25.72
CA SER A 17 -15.20 37.68 24.28
C SER A 17 -14.96 36.20 23.91
N PHE A 18 -16.03 35.42 23.75
CA PHE A 18 -16.01 34.13 23.03
C PHE A 18 -17.19 33.99 22.05
N SER A 19 -17.73 35.13 21.61
CA SER A 19 -18.67 35.24 20.49
C SER A 19 -17.91 35.66 19.22
N ASP A 20 -18.35 35.15 18.08
CA ASP A 20 -17.89 35.50 16.72
C ASP A 20 -16.53 34.98 16.24
N ILE A 21 -16.08 33.84 16.76
CA ILE A 21 -15.49 32.84 15.85
C ILE A 21 -16.64 31.98 15.33
N ASN A 22 -17.34 32.52 14.32
CA ASN A 22 -18.24 31.72 13.49
C ASN A 22 -17.41 30.75 12.65
N PHE A 23 -16.99 29.65 13.27
CA PHE A 23 -16.48 28.50 12.55
C PHE A 23 -17.66 27.97 11.72
N VAL A 24 -17.71 28.34 10.43
CA VAL A 24 -18.64 27.74 9.48
C VAL A 24 -18.20 26.30 9.25
N MET A 25 -18.49 25.44 10.24
CA MET A 25 -18.69 24.03 10.00
C MET A 25 -19.83 23.94 9.01
N SER A 26 -19.50 23.60 7.77
CA SER A 26 -20.47 23.22 6.77
C SER A 26 -21.35 22.12 7.35
N ASP A 27 -22.64 22.42 7.49
CA ASP A 27 -23.68 21.52 7.99
C ASP A 27 -23.51 20.11 7.39
N GLN A 28 -23.07 19.15 8.21
CA GLN A 28 -22.88 17.76 7.77
C GLN A 28 -24.19 16.96 7.76
N SER A 29 -25.33 17.56 8.15
CA SER A 29 -26.61 16.84 8.29
C SER A 29 -27.35 16.58 6.98
N LYS A 30 -26.90 17.13 5.84
CA LYS A 30 -27.57 16.96 4.54
C LYS A 30 -26.66 16.30 3.49
N PRO A 31 -27.07 15.18 2.87
CA PRO A 31 -26.27 14.47 1.89
C PRO A 31 -26.25 15.22 0.56
N LYS A 32 -25.28 16.11 0.37
CA LYS A 32 -24.75 16.33 -0.98
C LYS A 32 -23.98 15.07 -1.36
N SER A 33 -24.31 14.48 -2.51
CA SER A 33 -23.42 13.52 -3.16
C SER A 33 -22.04 14.17 -3.28
N PHE A 34 -21.06 13.62 -2.55
CA PHE A 34 -19.66 14.06 -2.66
C PHE A 34 -19.15 13.84 -4.09
N LEU A 35 -19.69 12.87 -4.82
CA LEU A 35 -19.41 12.62 -6.22
C LEU A 35 -20.15 13.62 -7.12
N GLN A 36 -19.37 14.38 -7.89
CA GLN A 36 -19.83 15.22 -9.00
C GLN A 36 -19.22 14.75 -10.32
N LYS A 37 -19.82 15.10 -11.45
CA LYS A 37 -19.25 14.84 -12.79
C LYS A 37 -18.38 16.02 -13.23
N VAL A 38 -17.24 15.75 -13.87
CA VAL A 38 -16.40 16.80 -14.46
C VAL A 38 -17.11 17.48 -15.64
N GLY A 39 -17.84 16.71 -16.45
CA GLY A 39 -18.73 17.22 -17.50
C GLY A 39 -18.00 17.62 -18.78
N THR A 40 -17.32 18.77 -18.77
CA THR A 40 -16.68 19.35 -19.98
C THR A 40 -15.20 19.64 -19.76
N PHE A 41 -14.43 19.71 -20.84
CA PHE A 41 -13.02 20.09 -20.78
C PHE A 41 -12.80 21.52 -20.23
N SER A 42 -13.75 22.44 -20.47
CA SER A 42 -13.71 23.78 -19.86
C SER A 42 -13.84 23.72 -18.33
N ASN A 43 -14.73 22.87 -17.81
CA ASN A 43 -14.86 22.68 -16.37
C ASN A 43 -13.64 21.95 -15.79
N PHE A 44 -13.13 20.91 -16.46
CA PHE A 44 -11.87 20.24 -16.10
C PHE A 44 -10.74 21.24 -15.89
N LYS A 45 -10.49 22.15 -16.86
CA LYS A 45 -9.45 23.19 -16.71
C LYS A 45 -9.62 24.03 -15.45
N LYS A 46 -10.84 24.52 -15.18
CA LYS A 46 -11.14 25.29 -13.96
C LYS A 46 -10.84 24.51 -12.68
N LEU A 47 -11.20 23.21 -12.64
CA LEU A 47 -10.92 22.34 -11.51
C LEU A 47 -9.41 22.15 -11.27
N ILE A 48 -8.62 22.01 -12.33
CA ILE A 48 -7.15 21.91 -12.25
C ILE A 48 -6.51 23.25 -11.85
N ASP A 49 -6.93 24.36 -12.46
CA ASP A 49 -6.45 25.70 -12.12
C ASP A 49 -6.75 26.07 -10.67
N ASP A 50 -7.91 25.65 -10.14
CA ASP A 50 -8.29 25.81 -8.73
C ASP A 50 -7.47 24.90 -7.80
N ALA A 51 -7.21 23.65 -8.19
CA ALA A 51 -6.39 22.72 -7.41
C ALA A 51 -4.94 23.23 -7.27
N ILE A 52 -4.30 23.60 -8.38
CA ILE A 52 -2.94 24.16 -8.41
C ILE A 52 -2.86 25.45 -7.59
N ARG A 53 -3.88 26.32 -7.66
CA ARG A 53 -3.94 27.55 -6.84
C ARG A 53 -4.08 27.26 -5.34
N LYS A 54 -4.83 26.22 -4.97
CA LYS A 54 -5.01 25.78 -3.57
C LYS A 54 -3.74 25.11 -3.02
N ASN A 55 -3.01 24.36 -3.83
CA ASN A 55 -1.79 23.64 -3.42
C ASN A 55 -0.62 23.83 -4.43
N PRO A 56 0.16 24.93 -4.33
CA PRO A 56 1.20 25.26 -5.32
C PRO A 56 2.41 24.32 -5.30
N TYR A 57 2.54 23.42 -4.33
CA TYR A 57 3.61 22.42 -4.27
C TYR A 57 3.30 21.14 -5.09
N MET A 58 2.14 21.05 -5.74
CA MET A 58 1.79 19.92 -6.64
C MET A 58 2.76 19.73 -7.83
N GLY A 59 3.57 20.74 -8.15
CA GLY A 59 4.56 20.70 -9.24
C GLY A 59 6.02 20.48 -8.82
N SER A 60 6.35 20.44 -7.52
CA SER A 60 7.72 20.16 -7.06
C SER A 60 7.90 18.66 -6.84
N SER A 61 8.57 18.00 -7.78
CA SER A 61 8.84 16.55 -7.82
C SER A 61 9.86 16.06 -6.78
N GLU A 62 10.02 16.74 -5.64
CA GLU A 62 11.10 16.49 -4.67
C GLU A 62 10.71 15.60 -3.49
N ASN A 63 9.43 15.28 -3.26
CA ASN A 63 9.02 14.46 -2.11
C ASN A 63 7.83 13.52 -2.39
N PHE A 64 8.06 12.50 -3.23
CA PHE A 64 7.29 11.25 -3.20
C PHE A 64 8.20 10.05 -3.51
N LEU A 65 9.15 9.77 -2.61
CA LEU A 65 9.62 8.40 -2.42
C LEU A 65 8.44 7.63 -1.81
N SER A 66 7.80 6.78 -2.60
CA SER A 66 6.84 5.81 -2.10
C SER A 66 7.60 4.76 -1.28
N GLU A 67 7.64 4.94 0.04
CA GLU A 67 8.05 3.86 0.95
C GLU A 67 7.11 2.66 0.74
N SER A 68 7.69 1.48 0.53
CA SER A 68 6.95 0.28 0.17
C SER A 68 6.01 -0.17 1.29
N ILE A 69 4.83 -0.62 0.88
CA ILE A 69 3.65 -0.73 1.76
C ILE A 69 3.47 -2.18 2.18
N PRO A 70 3.68 -2.56 3.46
CA PRO A 70 3.46 -3.94 3.88
C PRO A 70 1.98 -4.29 3.75
N GLN A 71 1.72 -5.30 2.92
CA GLN A 71 0.42 -5.95 2.73
C GLN A 71 0.21 -7.06 3.85
N ASN A 72 -0.82 -7.96 3.97
CA ASN A 72 -0.99 -8.95 5.11
C ASN A 72 -2.21 -9.92 5.07
N SER A 73 -2.07 -11.24 5.27
CA SER A 73 -3.14 -12.23 4.96
C SER A 73 -3.86 -13.03 6.04
N VAL A 74 -5.02 -13.56 5.64
CA VAL A 74 -5.76 -14.66 6.28
C VAL A 74 -5.90 -15.81 5.27
N LYS A 75 -5.52 -17.02 5.68
CA LYS A 75 -5.34 -18.19 4.80
C LYS A 75 -6.67 -18.83 4.38
N GLY A 76 -6.86 -19.05 3.07
CA GLY A 76 -7.83 -20.00 2.55
C GLY A 76 -7.12 -21.26 2.06
N GLU A 77 -7.55 -22.45 2.51
CA GLU A 77 -7.11 -23.72 1.92
C GLU A 77 -8.16 -24.22 0.94
N ASN A 78 -7.77 -24.41 -0.33
CA ASN A 78 -8.60 -25.10 -1.32
C ASN A 78 -7.80 -26.21 -1.98
N LYS A 79 -8.33 -27.43 -1.93
CA LYS A 79 -7.82 -28.58 -2.68
C LYS A 79 -8.38 -28.53 -4.10
N THR A 80 -7.59 -28.07 -5.06
CA THR A 80 -7.94 -28.13 -6.49
C THR A 80 -6.82 -28.77 -7.30
N GLY A 81 -7.07 -29.98 -7.79
CA GLY A 81 -6.31 -30.61 -8.88
C GLY A 81 -4.95 -31.24 -8.54
N SER A 82 -4.21 -30.72 -7.55
CA SER A 82 -2.91 -31.29 -7.16
C SER A 82 -3.04 -32.41 -6.12
N GLU A 83 -2.22 -33.46 -6.25
CA GLU A 83 -2.09 -34.54 -5.27
C GLU A 83 -1.45 -34.04 -3.94
N TYR A 84 -0.67 -32.95 -4.01
CA TYR A 84 0.06 -32.34 -2.90
C TYR A 84 -0.45 -30.94 -2.57
N SER A 85 -0.42 -30.57 -1.28
CA SER A 85 -0.65 -29.19 -0.82
C SER A 85 0.46 -28.26 -1.28
N TYR A 86 0.15 -27.01 -1.66
CA TYR A 86 1.16 -26.02 -2.06
C TYR A 86 0.87 -24.63 -1.47
N SER A 87 1.91 -23.78 -1.42
CA SER A 87 1.81 -22.42 -0.90
C SER A 87 1.03 -21.49 -1.83
N GLN A 88 0.19 -20.64 -1.25
CA GLN A 88 -0.43 -19.51 -1.94
C GLN A 88 0.24 -18.19 -1.53
N THR A 89 -0.01 -17.13 -2.29
CA THR A 89 0.38 -15.76 -1.90
C THR A 89 -0.28 -15.42 -0.55
N ASN A 90 0.47 -14.70 0.28
CA ASN A 90 -0.06 -14.01 1.46
C ASN A 90 -1.06 -12.95 0.89
N VAL A 91 -2.39 -13.13 0.96
CA VAL A 91 -3.41 -12.19 0.40
C VAL A 91 -4.26 -11.46 1.45
N GLN A 92 -4.55 -10.16 1.29
CA GLN A 92 -5.22 -9.35 2.32
C GLN A 92 -6.51 -9.91 2.92
N VAL A 93 -7.44 -10.31 2.05
CA VAL A 93 -8.76 -10.84 2.41
C VAL A 93 -8.91 -12.22 1.79
N MET A 94 -9.40 -13.18 2.57
CA MET A 94 -9.68 -14.52 2.06
C MET A 94 -10.66 -14.45 0.87
N GLY A 95 -10.32 -15.13 -0.23
CA GLY A 95 -11.12 -15.13 -1.47
C GLY A 95 -10.83 -13.96 -2.42
N VAL A 96 -9.98 -13.00 -2.03
CA VAL A 96 -9.50 -11.91 -2.90
C VAL A 96 -8.02 -12.15 -3.18
N ASP A 97 -7.69 -12.69 -4.35
CA ASP A 97 -6.29 -12.97 -4.73
C ASP A 97 -5.53 -11.68 -5.07
N GLU A 98 -4.23 -11.70 -4.81
CA GLU A 98 -3.28 -10.62 -5.10
C GLU A 98 -2.23 -11.11 -6.10
N ALA A 99 -1.86 -10.24 -7.05
CA ALA A 99 -0.78 -10.54 -7.99
C ALA A 99 0.56 -10.66 -7.24
N ASP A 100 1.52 -11.42 -7.77
CA ASP A 100 2.87 -11.50 -7.20
C ASP A 100 3.93 -11.76 -8.28
N ILE A 101 5.22 -11.67 -7.92
CA ILE A 101 6.37 -11.90 -8.80
C ILE A 101 6.77 -13.38 -8.91
N ALA A 102 6.30 -14.24 -8.00
CA ALA A 102 6.45 -15.68 -8.07
C ALA A 102 5.24 -16.39 -7.42
N LYS A 103 4.64 -17.35 -8.12
CA LYS A 103 3.49 -18.16 -7.65
C LYS A 103 3.62 -19.59 -8.17
N THR A 104 2.87 -20.53 -7.60
CA THR A 104 2.84 -21.94 -8.02
C THR A 104 1.41 -22.46 -8.15
N ASP A 105 1.21 -23.43 -9.06
CA ASP A 105 -0.04 -24.18 -9.24
C ASP A 105 0.01 -25.58 -8.56
N GLY A 106 1.08 -25.87 -7.81
CA GLY A 106 1.31 -27.17 -7.18
C GLY A 106 2.09 -28.18 -8.04
N GLN A 107 2.48 -27.82 -9.27
CA GLN A 107 3.39 -28.63 -10.10
C GLN A 107 4.47 -27.79 -10.79
N TYR A 108 4.15 -26.54 -11.13
CA TYR A 108 5.00 -25.55 -11.77
C TYR A 108 5.21 -24.34 -10.88
N ILE A 109 6.36 -23.67 -11.05
CA ILE A 109 6.63 -22.35 -10.48
C ILE A 109 6.74 -21.36 -11.63
N TYR A 110 6.05 -20.23 -11.48
CA TYR A 110 5.99 -19.12 -12.42
C TYR A 110 6.78 -17.95 -11.82
N ILE A 111 7.58 -17.24 -12.63
CA ILE A 111 8.40 -16.11 -12.16
C ILE A 111 8.36 -14.98 -13.18
N ALA A 112 8.09 -13.75 -12.72
CA ALA A 112 8.26 -12.53 -13.51
C ALA A 112 9.74 -12.12 -13.60
N LYS A 113 10.19 -11.74 -14.81
CA LYS A 113 11.55 -11.27 -15.08
C LYS A 113 11.53 -9.86 -15.69
N PRO A 114 11.55 -8.80 -14.86
CA PRO A 114 11.63 -7.43 -15.34
C PRO A 114 13.03 -7.05 -15.85
N TYR A 115 13.09 -6.25 -16.91
CA TYR A 115 14.29 -5.64 -17.47
C TYR A 115 14.70 -4.40 -16.62
N PRO A 116 15.99 -4.08 -16.36
CA PRO A 116 17.05 -3.91 -17.37
C PRO A 116 18.21 -4.94 -17.37
N LYS A 117 18.13 -6.02 -16.59
CA LYS A 117 19.33 -6.81 -16.24
C LYS A 117 19.50 -8.17 -16.93
N ILE A 118 18.51 -8.67 -17.68
CA ILE A 118 18.52 -10.03 -18.27
C ILE A 118 18.01 -9.97 -19.72
N LYS A 119 18.49 -10.86 -20.60
CA LYS A 119 18.06 -10.97 -22.01
C LYS A 119 16.61 -11.47 -22.22
N ASP A 120 15.95 -11.93 -21.16
CA ASP A 120 14.69 -12.67 -21.19
C ASP A 120 13.58 -11.96 -20.42
N ASN A 121 13.09 -10.85 -20.99
CA ASN A 121 11.94 -10.11 -20.47
C ASN A 121 10.64 -10.94 -20.63
N GLY A 122 9.94 -11.22 -19.52
CA GLY A 122 8.70 -11.99 -19.54
C GLY A 122 8.43 -12.86 -18.32
N ILE A 123 7.75 -14.01 -18.51
CA ILE A 123 7.49 -15.02 -17.48
C ILE A 123 8.29 -16.28 -17.76
N VAL A 124 8.99 -16.80 -16.75
CA VAL A 124 9.63 -18.12 -16.80
C VAL A 124 8.74 -19.15 -16.10
N ILE A 125 8.52 -20.29 -16.74
CA ILE A 125 7.72 -21.41 -16.21
C ILE A 125 8.68 -22.59 -15.96
N VAL A 126 8.80 -22.99 -14.70
CA VAL A 126 9.66 -24.11 -14.25
C VAL A 126 8.77 -25.27 -13.86
N LYS A 127 9.01 -26.48 -14.42
CA LYS A 127 8.46 -27.71 -13.84
C LYS A 127 9.17 -27.91 -12.50
N ALA A 128 8.44 -27.81 -11.41
CA ALA A 128 9.00 -27.75 -10.05
C ALA A 128 8.86 -29.08 -9.30
N TYR A 129 7.83 -29.89 -9.63
CA TYR A 129 7.56 -31.17 -8.98
C TYR A 129 7.50 -32.34 -10.01
N PRO A 130 8.09 -33.52 -9.71
CA PRO A 130 8.96 -33.81 -8.57
C PRO A 130 10.27 -33.00 -8.62
N PRO A 131 10.86 -32.66 -7.46
CA PRO A 131 11.97 -31.70 -7.38
C PRO A 131 13.26 -32.18 -8.06
N GLU A 132 13.49 -33.49 -8.15
CA GLU A 132 14.64 -34.10 -8.83
C GLU A 132 14.60 -33.88 -10.36
N GLU A 133 13.41 -33.66 -10.93
CA GLU A 133 13.22 -33.32 -12.33
C GLU A 133 13.14 -31.81 -12.60
N MET A 134 13.44 -30.97 -11.59
CA MET A 134 13.21 -29.53 -11.68
C MET A 134 13.99 -28.87 -12.82
N LYS A 135 13.27 -28.24 -13.76
CA LYS A 135 13.84 -27.62 -14.95
C LYS A 135 12.98 -26.49 -15.49
N ILE A 136 13.59 -25.53 -16.19
CA ILE A 136 12.85 -24.59 -17.04
C ILE A 136 12.05 -25.43 -18.06
N PHE A 137 10.74 -25.22 -18.09
CA PHE A 137 9.82 -25.95 -18.94
C PHE A 137 9.44 -25.14 -20.18
N SER A 138 9.15 -23.85 -19.99
CA SER A 138 8.85 -22.89 -21.06
C SER A 138 9.12 -21.46 -20.59
N LYS A 139 9.11 -20.50 -21.53
CA LYS A 139 9.21 -19.06 -21.28
C LYS A 139 8.16 -18.33 -22.11
N ILE A 140 7.43 -17.39 -21.51
CA ILE A 140 6.57 -16.44 -22.23
C ILE A 140 7.37 -15.17 -22.41
N LYS A 141 7.80 -14.91 -23.65
CA LYS A 141 8.56 -13.70 -23.99
C LYS A 141 7.61 -12.52 -24.23
N LEU A 142 7.84 -11.42 -23.53
CA LEU A 142 7.16 -10.15 -23.79
C LEU A 142 7.98 -9.31 -24.80
N SER A 143 7.35 -8.30 -25.41
CA SER A 143 8.10 -7.35 -26.24
C SER A 143 9.02 -6.49 -25.37
N ASP A 144 10.08 -5.96 -25.97
CA ASP A 144 11.12 -5.18 -25.26
C ASP A 144 10.61 -3.85 -24.66
N GLU A 145 9.34 -3.49 -24.90
CA GLU A 145 8.65 -2.30 -24.37
C GLU A 145 7.63 -2.62 -23.26
N LEU A 146 7.43 -3.89 -22.88
CA LEU A 146 6.45 -4.34 -21.89
C LEU A 146 7.14 -5.03 -20.72
N TYR A 147 7.22 -4.37 -19.58
CA TYR A 147 7.90 -4.89 -18.39
C TYR A 147 6.89 -5.54 -17.44
N PRO A 148 7.02 -6.84 -17.10
CA PRO A 148 6.09 -7.51 -16.20
C PRO A 148 6.34 -7.07 -14.76
N GLU A 149 5.29 -6.55 -14.10
CA GLU A 149 5.33 -6.13 -12.71
C GLU A 149 4.97 -7.30 -11.78
N GLU A 150 3.77 -7.86 -11.97
CA GLU A 150 3.21 -8.94 -11.15
C GLU A 150 2.27 -9.81 -12.01
N PHE A 151 1.88 -10.99 -11.54
CA PHE A 151 0.90 -11.84 -12.22
C PHE A 151 -0.01 -12.64 -11.28
N TYR A 152 -1.12 -13.12 -11.84
CA TYR A 152 -2.01 -14.13 -11.27
C TYR A 152 -1.83 -15.46 -11.99
N VAL A 153 -1.88 -16.58 -11.28
CA VAL A 153 -1.91 -17.91 -11.91
C VAL A 153 -2.93 -18.81 -11.21
N ASP A 154 -3.68 -19.56 -12.00
CA ASP A 154 -4.51 -20.68 -11.57
C ASP A 154 -4.32 -21.87 -12.53
N SER A 155 -5.07 -22.96 -12.34
CA SER A 155 -4.90 -24.19 -13.14
C SER A 155 -4.96 -23.99 -14.67
N ARG A 156 -5.68 -22.96 -15.13
CA ARG A 156 -5.96 -22.70 -16.55
C ARG A 156 -5.45 -21.34 -17.03
N TYR A 157 -5.44 -20.31 -16.19
CA TYR A 157 -5.13 -18.95 -16.61
C TYR A 157 -3.88 -18.39 -15.93
N LEU A 158 -3.07 -17.69 -16.73
CA LEU A 158 -2.01 -16.82 -16.27
C LEU A 158 -2.35 -15.40 -16.73
N VAL A 159 -2.48 -14.46 -15.78
CA VAL A 159 -2.74 -13.05 -16.09
C VAL A 159 -1.54 -12.22 -15.70
N VAL A 160 -0.81 -11.72 -16.69
CA VAL A 160 0.40 -10.91 -16.50
C VAL A 160 0.04 -9.43 -16.56
N ILE A 161 0.46 -8.68 -15.54
CA ILE A 161 0.36 -7.22 -15.51
C ILE A 161 1.71 -6.64 -15.92
N CYS A 162 1.70 -5.74 -16.90
CA CYS A 162 2.92 -5.10 -17.40
C CYS A 162 2.76 -3.58 -17.46
N GLU A 163 3.87 -2.85 -17.32
CA GLU A 163 3.93 -1.44 -17.73
C GLU A 163 4.64 -1.28 -19.08
N LYS A 164 4.15 -0.32 -19.87
CA LYS A 164 4.86 0.25 -21.01
C LYS A 164 5.12 1.73 -20.76
N ALA A 165 6.38 2.10 -20.72
CA ALA A 165 6.81 3.49 -20.50
C ALA A 165 7.42 4.09 -21.78
N LYS A 166 6.80 5.14 -22.32
CA LYS A 166 7.29 5.87 -23.50
C LYS A 166 7.72 7.28 -23.14
N ILE A 167 8.96 7.63 -23.45
CA ILE A 167 9.45 9.02 -23.39
C ILE A 167 8.93 9.78 -24.61
N VAL A 168 8.21 10.88 -24.40
CA VAL A 168 7.57 11.66 -25.48
C VAL A 168 8.28 12.98 -25.77
N ASP A 169 8.75 13.67 -24.74
CA ASP A 169 9.41 14.97 -24.87
C ASP A 169 10.80 14.96 -24.25
N LYS A 170 11.77 15.61 -24.90
CA LYS A 170 13.14 15.85 -24.39
C LYS A 170 13.54 17.29 -24.67
N LYS A 171 12.85 18.24 -24.06
CA LYS A 171 13.13 19.68 -24.24
C LYS A 171 13.99 20.17 -23.07
N PRO A 172 15.27 20.54 -23.28
CA PRO A 172 16.12 21.02 -22.20
C PRO A 172 15.54 22.32 -21.61
N ILE A 173 15.52 22.40 -20.28
CA ILE A 173 15.15 23.64 -19.58
C ILE A 173 16.41 24.25 -19.00
N ILE A 174 16.68 25.47 -19.43
CA ILE A 174 17.72 26.32 -18.85
C ILE A 174 17.14 26.92 -17.57
N GLN A 175 17.35 26.23 -16.45
CA GLN A 175 17.09 26.79 -15.13
C GLN A 175 18.24 27.75 -14.81
N LYS A 176 17.98 29.07 -14.89
CA LYS A 176 18.87 30.04 -14.23
C LYS A 176 18.69 29.87 -12.73
N ASN A 177 19.78 29.71 -11.98
CA ASN A 177 19.74 29.55 -10.53
C ASN A 177 19.00 30.74 -9.90
N VAL A 178 17.97 30.46 -9.11
CA VAL A 178 17.21 31.46 -8.32
C VAL A 178 17.63 31.44 -6.84
N PHE A 179 18.56 30.55 -6.48
CA PHE A 179 19.19 30.50 -5.16
C PHE A 179 20.29 31.57 -5.07
N PRO A 180 20.19 32.56 -4.16
CA PRO A 180 21.13 33.70 -4.14
C PRO A 180 22.58 33.35 -3.74
N ASP A 181 22.77 32.24 -3.01
CA ASP A 181 23.97 32.04 -2.18
C ASP A 181 24.93 30.95 -2.69
N ILE A 182 24.88 30.58 -3.97
CA ILE A 182 25.88 29.67 -4.57
C ILE A 182 26.49 30.33 -5.80
N ASP A 183 27.68 30.92 -5.62
CA ASP A 183 28.54 31.37 -6.71
C ASP A 183 29.00 30.17 -7.54
N SER A 184 28.21 29.84 -8.55
CA SER A 184 28.61 28.94 -9.61
C SER A 184 27.96 29.35 -10.92
N ASN A 185 28.78 29.77 -11.88
CA ASN A 185 28.43 29.97 -13.30
C ASN A 185 28.07 28.64 -14.02
N LYS A 186 27.58 27.63 -13.29
CA LYS A 186 27.21 26.31 -13.80
C LYS A 186 25.69 26.22 -13.96
N VAL A 187 25.23 26.47 -15.18
CA VAL A 187 23.85 26.16 -15.59
C VAL A 187 23.62 24.66 -15.48
N ARG A 188 22.78 24.21 -14.55
CA ARG A 188 22.28 22.83 -14.55
C ARG A 188 21.16 22.73 -15.58
N VAL A 189 21.46 22.10 -16.72
CA VAL A 189 20.43 21.74 -17.71
C VAL A 189 19.72 20.49 -17.23
N PHE A 190 18.55 20.65 -16.62
CA PHE A 190 17.62 19.54 -16.47
C PHE A 190 16.88 19.36 -17.81
N VAL A 191 16.80 18.12 -18.29
CA VAL A 191 15.94 17.77 -19.43
C VAL A 191 14.72 17.07 -18.87
N PRO A 192 13.68 17.80 -18.42
CA PRO A 192 12.45 17.17 -18.01
C PRO A 192 11.87 16.46 -19.23
N TYR A 193 11.58 15.18 -19.05
CA TYR A 193 10.94 14.37 -20.05
C TYR A 193 9.56 13.93 -19.56
N GLN A 194 8.57 13.98 -20.44
CA GLN A 194 7.29 13.37 -20.13
C GLN A 194 7.38 11.87 -20.40
N LEU A 195 7.10 11.09 -19.36
CA LEU A 195 6.90 9.66 -19.45
C LEU A 195 5.39 9.39 -19.59
N LEU A 196 4.97 8.82 -20.71
CA LEU A 196 3.64 8.22 -20.84
C LEU A 196 3.74 6.76 -20.40
N ILE A 197 3.07 6.42 -19.30
CA ILE A 197 2.93 5.06 -18.82
C ILE A 197 1.55 4.54 -19.23
N GLU A 198 1.51 3.29 -19.68
CA GLU A 198 0.30 2.54 -20.04
C GLU A 198 0.41 1.15 -19.42
N THR A 199 -0.58 0.80 -18.59
CA THR A 199 -0.66 -0.52 -17.93
C THR A 199 -1.31 -1.51 -18.89
N TYR A 200 -0.77 -2.72 -18.98
CA TYR A 200 -1.30 -3.82 -19.76
C TYR A 200 -1.68 -4.98 -18.85
N CYS A 201 -2.75 -5.69 -19.21
CA CYS A 201 -3.16 -6.95 -18.59
C CYS A 201 -3.34 -7.98 -19.71
N ILE A 202 -2.49 -9.01 -19.71
CA ILE A 202 -2.41 -10.02 -20.76
C ILE A 202 -2.82 -11.36 -20.15
N VAL A 203 -3.93 -11.92 -20.66
CA VAL A 203 -4.49 -13.19 -20.22
C VAL A 203 -4.01 -14.29 -21.17
N TYR A 204 -3.34 -15.30 -20.60
CA TYR A 204 -2.91 -16.51 -21.29
C TYR A 204 -3.75 -17.70 -20.81
N ASP A 205 -4.21 -18.55 -21.73
CA ASP A 205 -4.60 -19.92 -21.43
C ASP A 205 -3.32 -20.78 -21.36
N ILE A 206 -3.09 -21.37 -20.19
CA ILE A 206 -1.95 -22.20 -19.83
C ILE A 206 -2.36 -23.66 -19.58
N SER A 207 -3.48 -24.12 -20.17
CA SER A 207 -3.86 -25.54 -20.16
C SER A 207 -2.73 -26.42 -20.72
N ASP A 208 -2.08 -25.94 -21.78
CA ASP A 208 -0.78 -26.43 -22.24
C ASP A 208 0.33 -25.50 -21.74
N LYS A 209 1.03 -25.91 -20.67
CA LYS A 209 2.14 -25.13 -20.10
C LYS A 209 3.36 -25.05 -21.04
N SER A 210 3.46 -25.88 -22.08
CA SER A 210 4.57 -25.85 -23.04
C SER A 210 4.38 -24.75 -24.10
N ASN A 211 3.12 -24.38 -24.37
CA ASN A 211 2.74 -23.37 -25.34
C ASN A 211 1.59 -22.47 -24.82
N PRO A 212 1.85 -21.59 -23.83
CA PRO A 212 0.87 -20.61 -23.34
C PRO A 212 0.30 -19.73 -24.46
N LYS A 213 -1.03 -19.64 -24.55
CA LYS A 213 -1.71 -18.90 -25.63
C LYS A 213 -2.36 -17.64 -25.10
N GLU A 214 -1.98 -16.49 -25.65
CA GLU A 214 -2.66 -15.22 -25.36
C GLU A 214 -4.10 -15.26 -25.90
N ILE A 215 -5.08 -14.98 -25.02
CA ILE A 215 -6.52 -15.04 -25.34
C ILE A 215 -7.26 -13.71 -25.14
N ARG A 216 -6.66 -12.77 -24.40
CA ARG A 216 -7.16 -11.40 -24.21
C ARG A 216 -5.99 -10.49 -23.81
N ARG A 217 -5.93 -9.31 -24.41
CA ARG A 217 -5.06 -8.21 -24.02
C ARG A 217 -5.88 -6.96 -23.79
N VAL A 218 -5.69 -6.34 -22.63
CA VAL A 218 -6.29 -5.06 -22.25
C VAL A 218 -5.16 -4.08 -21.97
N SER A 219 -5.30 -2.82 -22.37
CA SER A 219 -4.48 -1.72 -21.86
C SER A 219 -5.32 -0.65 -21.18
N ILE A 220 -4.77 0.00 -20.17
CA ILE A 220 -5.39 1.10 -19.43
C ILE A 220 -4.33 2.20 -19.29
N ALA A 221 -4.71 3.45 -19.60
CA ALA A 221 -3.80 4.59 -19.46
C ALA A 221 -3.30 4.75 -18.02
N GLY A 222 -2.05 5.20 -17.86
CA GLY A 222 -1.45 5.50 -16.56
C GLY A 222 -0.61 4.36 -15.98
N LYS A 223 0.01 4.68 -14.85
CA LYS A 223 0.86 3.80 -14.05
C LYS A 223 0.01 2.77 -13.31
N TYR A 224 0.45 1.53 -13.25
CA TYR A 224 -0.12 0.49 -12.39
C TYR A 224 0.04 0.91 -10.92
N LEU A 225 -1.06 0.86 -10.17
CA LEU A 225 -1.02 1.02 -8.72
C LEU A 225 -1.14 -0.34 -8.04
N ILE A 226 -2.21 -1.08 -8.35
CA ILE A 226 -2.55 -2.34 -7.69
C ILE A 226 -3.66 -3.07 -8.46
N SER A 227 -3.77 -4.38 -8.25
CA SER A 227 -4.87 -5.21 -8.75
C SER A 227 -5.40 -6.17 -7.70
N ARG A 228 -6.57 -6.74 -7.96
CA ARG A 228 -7.19 -7.86 -7.23
C ARG A 228 -7.92 -8.80 -8.19
N LYS A 229 -7.87 -10.10 -7.94
CA LYS A 229 -8.64 -11.12 -8.68
C LYS A 229 -9.59 -11.84 -7.75
N ILE A 230 -10.89 -11.83 -8.07
CA ILE A 230 -11.93 -12.56 -7.34
C ILE A 230 -12.52 -13.59 -8.29
N SER A 231 -12.18 -14.86 -8.09
CA SER A 231 -12.45 -15.95 -9.04
C SER A 231 -11.89 -15.63 -10.44
N THR A 232 -12.75 -15.42 -11.45
CA THR A 232 -12.39 -15.05 -12.83
C THR A 232 -12.56 -13.56 -13.13
N ASN A 233 -12.93 -12.74 -12.12
CA ASN A 233 -13.03 -11.29 -12.26
C ASN A 233 -11.73 -10.61 -11.84
N LEU A 234 -11.20 -9.74 -12.68
CA LEU A 234 -9.99 -8.95 -12.43
C LEU A 234 -10.35 -7.47 -12.29
N TYR A 235 -9.80 -6.85 -11.24
CA TYR A 235 -9.93 -5.44 -10.94
C TYR A 235 -8.54 -4.82 -10.91
N ILE A 236 -8.31 -3.77 -11.69
CA ILE A 236 -7.02 -3.07 -11.81
C ILE A 236 -7.24 -1.59 -11.53
N VAL A 237 -6.35 -1.00 -10.74
CA VAL A 237 -6.32 0.44 -10.49
C VAL A 237 -5.05 1.02 -11.11
N THR A 238 -5.20 2.05 -11.95
CA THR A 238 -4.09 2.80 -12.53
C THR A 238 -4.20 4.29 -12.21
N GLU A 239 -3.07 4.99 -12.18
CA GLU A 239 -3.04 6.46 -12.09
C GLU A 239 -2.51 7.06 -13.40
N LYS A 240 -3.39 7.78 -14.10
CA LYS A 240 -2.98 8.63 -15.23
C LYS A 240 -2.61 10.03 -14.72
N GLN A 241 -1.34 10.22 -14.43
CA GLN A 241 -0.77 11.54 -14.13
C GLN A 241 -0.88 12.48 -15.35
N PHE A 242 -0.93 13.79 -15.09
CA PHE A 242 -0.99 14.79 -16.16
C PHE A 242 0.40 15.23 -16.62
N PRO A 243 0.53 15.70 -17.88
CA PRO A 243 1.77 16.27 -18.40
C PRO A 243 2.34 17.38 -17.49
N TYR A 244 3.65 17.32 -17.21
CA TYR A 244 4.33 18.29 -16.34
C TYR A 244 4.15 19.75 -16.82
N GLU A 245 4.04 19.99 -18.13
CA GLU A 245 4.06 21.36 -18.67
C GLU A 245 2.72 22.11 -18.44
N ILE A 246 1.73 21.49 -17.78
CA ILE A 246 0.64 22.23 -17.10
C ILE A 246 1.24 23.27 -16.17
N TYR A 247 2.26 22.88 -15.41
CA TYR A 247 2.93 23.74 -14.44
C TYR A 247 3.75 24.84 -15.13
N VAL A 248 4.00 24.77 -16.45
CA VAL A 248 4.68 25.83 -17.24
C VAL A 248 3.85 26.41 -18.40
N LYS A 249 2.51 26.26 -18.36
CA LYS A 249 1.55 26.97 -19.22
C LYS A 249 1.77 26.84 -20.74
N LYS A 250 2.13 25.66 -21.24
CA LYS A 250 2.11 25.37 -22.69
C LYS A 250 0.71 25.03 -23.20
N ALA A 251 0.54 25.08 -24.52
CA ALA A 251 -0.69 24.66 -25.18
C ALA A 251 -0.85 23.13 -25.15
N TYR A 252 -2.01 22.67 -24.71
CA TYR A 252 -2.40 21.26 -24.66
C TYR A 252 -3.67 21.00 -25.46
N SER A 253 -3.78 19.79 -26.00
CA SER A 253 -5.03 19.28 -26.55
C SER A 253 -5.96 18.77 -25.45
N GLU A 254 -7.23 18.59 -25.78
CA GLU A 254 -8.18 17.89 -24.92
C GLU A 254 -7.80 16.40 -24.72
N GLN A 255 -7.15 15.82 -25.72
CA GLN A 255 -6.82 14.40 -25.80
C GLN A 255 -5.75 13.98 -24.79
N ASP A 256 -4.80 14.88 -24.47
CA ASP A 256 -3.69 14.62 -23.55
C ASP A 256 -4.16 14.31 -22.12
N PHE A 257 -5.37 14.76 -21.76
CA PHE A 257 -5.96 14.57 -20.44
C PHE A 257 -6.87 13.34 -20.35
N LYS A 258 -7.60 13.02 -21.43
CA LYS A 258 -8.58 11.94 -21.44
C LYS A 258 -7.96 10.59 -21.02
N PRO A 259 -8.54 9.90 -20.03
CA PRO A 259 -8.31 8.48 -19.83
C PRO A 259 -8.65 7.70 -21.09
N TYR A 260 -7.99 6.57 -21.29
CA TYR A 260 -8.31 5.65 -22.37
C TYR A 260 -7.95 4.22 -22.00
N PHE A 261 -8.51 3.29 -22.75
CA PHE A 261 -8.17 1.87 -22.69
C PHE A 261 -8.15 1.26 -24.10
N THR A 262 -7.59 0.06 -24.24
CA THR A 262 -7.85 -0.85 -25.36
C THR A 262 -8.31 -2.20 -24.83
N ASP A 263 -9.05 -2.96 -25.64
CA ASP A 263 -9.39 -4.35 -25.36
C ASP A 263 -9.42 -5.14 -26.67
N SER A 264 -8.56 -6.15 -26.76
CA SER A 264 -8.46 -7.11 -27.87
C SER A 264 -9.81 -7.65 -28.36
N ILE A 265 -10.80 -7.83 -27.47
CA ILE A 265 -12.15 -8.27 -27.82
C ILE A 265 -12.88 -7.26 -28.73
N THR A 266 -12.58 -5.98 -28.57
CA THR A 266 -13.15 -4.87 -29.36
C THR A 266 -12.23 -4.42 -30.51
N GLY A 267 -11.01 -4.96 -30.58
CA GLY A 267 -9.99 -4.68 -31.58
C GLY A 267 -8.68 -4.15 -30.97
N ASP A 268 -7.59 -4.89 -31.16
CA ASP A 268 -6.29 -4.74 -30.48
C ASP A 268 -5.68 -3.32 -30.51
N SER A 269 -5.97 -2.54 -31.55
CA SER A 269 -5.30 -1.25 -31.83
C SER A 269 -6.16 0.00 -31.55
N LYS A 270 -7.43 -0.15 -31.15
CA LYS A 270 -8.36 0.99 -31.03
C LYS A 270 -8.38 1.54 -29.61
N LYS A 271 -7.71 2.69 -29.38
CA LYS A 271 -7.83 3.44 -28.12
C LYS A 271 -9.22 4.05 -27.96
N ILE A 272 -9.95 3.63 -26.93
CA ILE A 272 -11.26 4.14 -26.55
C ILE A 272 -11.05 5.21 -25.48
N TYR A 273 -11.34 6.47 -25.82
CA TYR A 273 -11.13 7.60 -24.93
C TYR A 273 -12.39 7.91 -24.10
N ILE A 274 -12.20 8.16 -22.82
CA ILE A 274 -13.27 8.42 -21.86
C ILE A 274 -13.54 9.94 -21.81
N GLY A 275 -14.80 10.32 -22.03
CA GLY A 275 -15.26 11.71 -21.97
C GLY A 275 -15.32 12.25 -20.53
N PHE A 276 -15.14 13.56 -20.37
CA PHE A 276 -15.18 14.22 -19.06
C PHE A 276 -16.54 14.11 -18.36
N ASP A 277 -17.62 13.83 -19.10
CA ASP A 277 -18.96 13.54 -18.60
C ASP A 277 -19.06 12.21 -17.82
N LYS A 278 -18.11 11.30 -18.06
CA LYS A 278 -17.96 10.01 -17.36
C LYS A 278 -16.96 10.07 -16.20
N ILE A 279 -16.12 11.10 -16.13
CA ILE A 279 -15.16 11.27 -15.04
C ILE A 279 -15.88 11.89 -13.84
N LYS A 280 -15.85 11.20 -12.71
CA LYS A 280 -16.38 11.67 -11.43
C LYS A 280 -15.26 12.37 -10.64
N TYR A 281 -15.59 13.27 -9.73
CA TYR A 281 -14.63 13.94 -8.85
C TYR A 281 -15.29 14.30 -7.53
N ILE A 282 -14.47 14.59 -6.52
CA ILE A 282 -14.97 15.04 -5.21
C ILE A 282 -14.50 16.50 -5.00
N PRO A 283 -15.42 17.44 -4.74
CA PRO A 283 -15.07 18.85 -4.52
C PRO A 283 -14.01 19.04 -3.43
N ASP A 284 -13.12 20.01 -3.63
CA ASP A 284 -11.95 20.32 -2.79
C ASP A 284 -10.86 19.23 -2.68
N PHE A 285 -11.01 18.08 -3.34
CA PHE A 285 -10.09 16.94 -3.24
C PHE A 285 -9.56 16.47 -4.60
N ILE A 286 -9.23 17.43 -5.47
CA ILE A 286 -8.69 17.21 -6.81
C ILE A 286 -7.16 17.18 -6.76
N ASN A 287 -6.57 16.14 -7.37
CA ASN A 287 -5.14 16.04 -7.65
C ASN A 287 -4.88 16.18 -9.17
N CYS A 288 -3.63 16.40 -9.59
CA CYS A 288 -3.22 16.49 -11.00
C CYS A 288 -3.04 15.10 -11.65
N SER A 289 -4.00 14.22 -11.42
CA SER A 289 -4.08 12.87 -11.95
C SER A 289 -5.53 12.39 -12.05
N ILE A 290 -5.76 11.34 -12.81
CA ILE A 290 -7.02 10.59 -12.81
C ILE A 290 -6.72 9.15 -12.42
N THR A 291 -7.29 8.69 -11.31
CA THR A 291 -7.36 7.27 -11.00
C THR A 291 -8.42 6.58 -11.84
N ILE A 292 -8.06 5.44 -12.42
CA ILE A 292 -8.87 4.67 -13.34
C ILE A 292 -9.02 3.27 -12.76
N VAL A 293 -10.26 2.82 -12.55
CA VAL A 293 -10.56 1.45 -12.10
C VAL A 293 -11.11 0.68 -13.29
N GLY A 294 -10.28 -0.22 -13.82
CA GLY A 294 -10.66 -1.18 -14.86
C GLY A 294 -11.14 -2.49 -14.24
N SER A 295 -12.19 -3.08 -14.80
CA SER A 295 -12.80 -4.30 -14.31
C SER A 295 -13.33 -5.17 -15.46
N PHE A 296 -12.91 -6.43 -15.50
CA PHE A 296 -13.39 -7.39 -16.50
C PHE A 296 -13.34 -8.83 -16.00
N ASN A 297 -14.18 -9.69 -16.56
CA ASN A 297 -14.09 -11.13 -16.38
C ASN A 297 -13.15 -11.72 -17.44
N ILE A 298 -12.15 -12.52 -17.04
CA ILE A 298 -11.09 -13.03 -17.93
C ILE A 298 -11.58 -14.08 -18.93
N GLU A 299 -12.70 -14.75 -18.64
CA GLU A 299 -13.33 -15.75 -19.50
C GLU A 299 -14.38 -15.13 -20.44
N SER A 300 -15.02 -14.03 -20.02
CA SER A 300 -16.07 -13.37 -20.79
C SER A 300 -15.54 -12.67 -22.05
N LYS A 301 -16.43 -12.55 -23.04
CA LYS A 301 -16.27 -11.71 -24.24
C LYS A 301 -16.97 -10.35 -24.10
N ASP A 302 -17.35 -9.96 -22.89
CA ASP A 302 -17.77 -8.58 -22.58
C ASP A 302 -16.57 -7.61 -22.62
N GLU A 303 -16.79 -6.40 -23.12
CA GLU A 303 -15.87 -5.26 -23.03
C GLU A 303 -15.54 -4.92 -21.57
N ILE A 304 -14.30 -4.51 -21.31
CA ILE A 304 -13.89 -3.98 -20.01
C ILE A 304 -14.79 -2.83 -19.51
N CYS A 305 -15.18 -2.89 -18.24
CA CYS A 305 -15.85 -1.80 -17.55
C CYS A 305 -14.81 -0.88 -16.89
N VAL A 306 -14.88 0.43 -17.16
CA VAL A 306 -13.93 1.42 -16.64
C VAL A 306 -14.67 2.57 -15.95
N GLU A 307 -14.32 2.82 -14.68
CA GLU A 307 -14.72 4.00 -13.90
C GLU A 307 -13.52 4.93 -13.71
N CYS A 308 -13.76 6.25 -13.69
CA CYS A 308 -12.69 7.26 -13.57
C CYS A 308 -13.00 8.28 -12.48
N VAL A 309 -12.01 8.51 -11.61
CA VAL A 309 -12.04 9.53 -10.55
C VAL A 309 -10.94 10.55 -10.80
N LEU A 310 -11.30 11.82 -10.95
CA LEU A 310 -10.35 12.92 -10.98
C LEU A 310 -9.84 13.17 -9.55
N GLY A 311 -8.53 13.04 -9.38
CA GLY A 311 -7.91 12.80 -8.08
C GLY A 311 -6.94 11.63 -8.17
N GLY A 312 -5.98 11.62 -7.25
CA GLY A 312 -5.10 10.48 -7.05
C GLY A 312 -5.78 9.41 -6.19
N GLY A 313 -5.02 8.37 -5.90
CA GLY A 313 -5.45 7.25 -5.08
C GLY A 313 -4.23 6.42 -4.77
N ASP A 314 -3.88 6.33 -3.50
CA ASP A 314 -2.54 5.95 -3.06
C ASP A 314 -2.55 4.57 -2.40
N ILE A 315 -3.68 4.17 -1.81
CA ILE A 315 -3.84 2.92 -1.06
C ILE A 315 -5.23 2.34 -1.38
N VAL A 316 -5.29 1.02 -1.60
CA VAL A 316 -6.54 0.30 -1.89
C VAL A 316 -6.77 -0.79 -0.86
N TYR A 317 -8.00 -0.87 -0.34
CA TYR A 317 -8.52 -2.06 0.34
C TYR A 317 -9.54 -2.74 -0.59
N CYS A 318 -9.66 -4.07 -0.52
CA CYS A 318 -10.61 -4.81 -1.33
C CYS A 318 -11.16 -6.02 -0.56
N SER A 319 -12.48 -6.05 -0.36
CA SER A 319 -13.22 -7.22 0.11
C SER A 319 -13.74 -8.03 -1.09
N GLN A 320 -14.55 -9.06 -0.85
CA GLN A 320 -15.17 -9.82 -1.94
C GLN A 320 -16.26 -9.02 -2.69
N GLU A 321 -16.82 -7.97 -2.04
CA GLU A 321 -17.97 -7.21 -2.55
C GLU A 321 -17.65 -5.73 -2.83
N ASN A 322 -16.55 -5.19 -2.29
CA ASN A 322 -16.22 -3.77 -2.40
C ASN A 322 -14.71 -3.52 -2.58
N LEU A 323 -14.37 -2.57 -3.45
CA LEU A 323 -13.04 -1.97 -3.54
C LEU A 323 -13.10 -0.55 -2.98
N TYR A 324 -12.20 -0.22 -2.07
CA TYR A 324 -12.08 1.10 -1.44
C TYR A 324 -10.77 1.74 -1.86
N LEU A 325 -10.86 2.87 -2.56
CA LEU A 325 -9.72 3.67 -2.97
C LEU A 325 -9.54 4.83 -1.99
N CYS A 326 -8.37 4.92 -1.37
CA CYS A 326 -8.01 6.01 -0.46
C CYS A 326 -6.95 6.93 -1.08
N SER A 327 -7.16 8.24 -0.96
CA SER A 327 -6.17 9.26 -1.36
C SER A 327 -5.89 10.23 -0.23
N GLU A 328 -4.61 10.49 0.03
CA GLU A 328 -4.17 11.55 0.91
C GLU A 328 -4.40 12.92 0.27
N VAL A 329 -5.09 13.80 1.00
CA VAL A 329 -5.41 15.14 0.56
C VAL A 329 -5.06 16.16 1.63
N ILE A 330 -4.29 17.17 1.24
CA ILE A 330 -3.76 18.18 2.15
C ILE A 330 -4.60 19.46 2.04
N LYS A 331 -5.43 19.71 3.06
CA LYS A 331 -6.23 20.95 3.14
C LYS A 331 -5.41 22.06 3.78
N LYS A 332 -5.18 23.14 3.03
CA LYS A 332 -4.63 24.40 3.55
C LYS A 332 -5.67 25.09 4.43
N VAL A 333 -5.27 25.47 5.64
CA VAL A 333 -6.08 26.23 6.60
C VAL A 333 -5.29 27.46 7.05
N TYR A 334 -5.98 28.59 7.19
CA TYR A 334 -5.41 29.80 7.77
C TYR A 334 -6.07 30.05 9.12
N LEU A 335 -5.26 30.35 10.13
CA LEU A 335 -5.74 30.80 11.44
C LEU A 335 -5.18 32.19 11.70
N THR A 336 -5.98 33.08 12.28
CA THR A 336 -5.54 34.42 12.68
C THR A 336 -5.40 34.47 14.19
N GLU A 337 -4.23 34.85 14.66
CA GLU A 337 -3.93 35.15 16.04
C GLU A 337 -3.88 36.68 16.19
N LYS A 338 -4.67 37.24 17.12
CA LYS A 338 -4.60 38.65 17.48
C LYS A 338 -3.61 38.81 18.63
N LEU A 339 -2.51 39.50 18.36
CA LEU A 339 -1.60 40.06 19.35
C LEU A 339 -2.01 41.51 19.63
N GLU A 340 -1.54 42.11 20.71
CA GLU A 340 -1.98 43.44 21.17
C GLU A 340 -1.86 44.51 20.07
N ASP A 341 -0.76 44.51 19.31
CA ASP A 341 -0.48 45.49 18.25
C ASP A 341 -0.55 44.93 16.81
N ASN A 342 -0.85 43.64 16.60
CA ASN A 342 -0.79 43.03 15.25
C ASN A 342 -1.65 41.77 15.10
N THR A 343 -2.07 41.44 13.86
CA THR A 343 -2.70 40.15 13.54
C THR A 343 -1.71 39.24 12.83
N ARG A 344 -1.32 38.14 13.47
CA ARG A 344 -0.45 37.12 12.89
C ARG A 344 -1.30 36.11 12.11
N LEU A 345 -1.00 35.94 10.82
CA LEU A 345 -1.64 34.93 9.98
C LEU A 345 -0.80 33.64 9.96
N TRP A 346 -1.33 32.60 10.59
CA TRP A 346 -0.75 31.27 10.56
C TRP A 346 -1.26 30.46 9.39
N ARG A 347 -0.39 29.63 8.80
CA ARG A 347 -0.66 28.80 7.63
C ARG A 347 -0.42 27.34 7.98
N TYR A 348 -1.49 26.56 8.04
CA TYR A 348 -1.46 25.14 8.41
C TYR A 348 -1.89 24.25 7.26
N PHE A 349 -1.44 23.00 7.33
CA PHE A 349 -1.80 21.93 6.42
C PHE A 349 -2.45 20.82 7.25
N ILE A 350 -3.70 20.48 6.95
CA ILE A 350 -4.43 19.38 7.60
C ILE A 350 -4.49 18.24 6.61
N ARG A 351 -3.83 17.12 6.94
CA ARG A 351 -3.97 15.87 6.21
C ARG A 351 -5.35 15.26 6.44
N LYS A 352 -5.96 14.79 5.36
CA LYS A 352 -7.19 14.00 5.37
C LYS A 352 -7.02 12.83 4.41
N THR A 353 -7.87 11.82 4.56
CA THR A 353 -8.00 10.74 3.59
C THR A 353 -9.39 10.82 2.95
N MET A 354 -9.41 10.99 1.64
CA MET A 354 -10.60 10.81 0.81
C MET A 354 -10.77 9.31 0.54
N VAL A 355 -11.99 8.80 0.70
CA VAL A 355 -12.34 7.38 0.48
C VAL A 355 -13.41 7.30 -0.60
N CYS A 356 -13.20 6.45 -1.61
CA CYS A 356 -14.17 6.12 -2.66
C CYS A 356 -14.52 4.62 -2.58
N ARG A 357 -15.81 4.26 -2.45
CA ARG A 357 -16.28 2.86 -2.47
C ARG A 357 -16.82 2.48 -3.84
N PHE A 358 -16.21 1.48 -4.45
CA PHE A 358 -16.68 0.80 -5.64
C PHE A 358 -17.34 -0.52 -5.23
N GLU A 359 -18.59 -0.74 -5.65
CA GLU A 359 -19.27 -2.03 -5.52
C GLU A 359 -18.78 -2.98 -6.60
N LEU A 360 -18.44 -4.21 -6.22
CA LEU A 360 -17.93 -5.27 -7.09
C LEU A 360 -19.05 -6.28 -7.35
N SER A 361 -19.63 -6.22 -8.54
CA SER A 361 -20.76 -7.08 -8.89
C SER A 361 -20.65 -7.57 -10.33
N LYS A 362 -20.76 -8.89 -10.52
CA LYS A 362 -20.74 -9.56 -11.85
C LYS A 362 -19.54 -9.11 -12.72
N GLY A 363 -18.35 -9.00 -12.11
CA GLY A 363 -17.12 -8.61 -12.80
C GLY A 363 -16.97 -7.13 -13.13
N LYS A 364 -17.85 -6.26 -12.59
CA LYS A 364 -17.82 -4.80 -12.77
C LYS A 364 -17.56 -4.10 -11.44
N ALA A 365 -16.70 -3.09 -11.46
CA ALA A 365 -16.51 -2.16 -10.34
C ALA A 365 -17.31 -0.87 -10.62
N THR A 366 -18.30 -0.55 -9.79
CA THR A 366 -19.17 0.62 -9.96
C THR A 366 -18.95 1.61 -8.81
N LEU A 367 -18.58 2.86 -9.08
CA LEU A 367 -18.36 3.85 -8.01
C LEU A 367 -19.69 4.29 -7.38
N MET A 368 -19.92 3.89 -6.12
CA MET A 368 -21.19 4.06 -5.40
C MET A 368 -21.18 5.20 -4.38
N ALA A 369 -20.09 5.38 -3.63
CA ALA A 369 -20.03 6.33 -2.53
C ALA A 369 -18.66 7.00 -2.38
N ALA A 370 -18.65 8.15 -1.70
CA ALA A 370 -17.45 8.88 -1.34
C ALA A 370 -17.59 9.51 0.05
N GLY A 371 -16.51 9.49 0.84
CA GLY A 371 -16.44 10.08 2.18
C GLY A 371 -15.03 10.58 2.51
N VAL A 372 -14.85 11.22 3.66
CA VAL A 372 -13.57 11.82 4.07
C VAL A 372 -13.36 11.67 5.58
N VAL A 373 -12.18 11.19 5.97
CA VAL A 373 -11.71 11.13 7.37
C VAL A 373 -10.51 12.05 7.57
N ASN A 374 -10.21 12.45 8.82
CA ASN A 374 -8.99 13.23 9.10
C ASN A 374 -7.79 12.29 9.28
N GLY A 375 -6.60 12.77 8.92
CA GLY A 375 -5.36 11.99 8.94
C GLY A 375 -5.12 11.19 7.66
N LYS A 376 -3.91 10.64 7.54
CA LYS A 376 -3.42 9.77 6.48
C LYS A 376 -3.54 8.31 6.91
N VAL A 377 -3.97 7.43 5.99
CA VAL A 377 -3.90 5.96 6.12
C VAL A 377 -2.46 5.49 5.90
N LEU A 378 -1.96 4.57 6.74
CA LEU A 378 -0.59 4.05 6.59
C LEU A 378 -0.48 3.07 5.41
N ASN A 379 -1.30 2.03 5.41
CA ASN A 379 -1.26 0.91 4.46
C ASN A 379 -2.63 0.24 4.37
N GLN A 380 -2.76 -0.81 3.56
CA GLN A 380 -4.06 -1.45 3.37
C GLN A 380 -4.60 -2.17 4.63
N PHE A 381 -3.81 -2.49 5.68
CA PHE A 381 -4.29 -3.05 6.98
C PHE A 381 -4.72 -2.01 7.97
N SER A 382 -4.45 -0.75 7.64
CA SER A 382 -5.11 0.36 8.29
C SER A 382 -6.55 0.52 7.78
N MET A 383 -7.08 -0.47 7.05
CA MET A 383 -8.46 -0.55 6.56
C MET A 383 -8.98 -1.99 6.60
N ASP A 384 -10.28 -2.15 6.87
CA ASP A 384 -11.01 -3.36 6.50
C ASP A 384 -12.54 -3.13 6.33
N GLU A 385 -13.27 -4.18 5.96
CA GLU A 385 -14.72 -4.20 5.92
C GLU A 385 -15.25 -5.40 6.72
N GLN A 386 -16.22 -5.14 7.60
CA GLN A 386 -16.95 -6.17 8.33
C GLN A 386 -18.41 -5.72 8.53
N ASP A 387 -19.36 -6.64 8.38
CA ASP A 387 -20.79 -6.43 8.64
C ASP A 387 -21.37 -5.19 7.91
N SER A 388 -20.91 -4.97 6.67
CA SER A 388 -21.18 -3.79 5.81
C SER A 388 -20.70 -2.43 6.34
N TYR A 389 -19.84 -2.42 7.35
CA TYR A 389 -19.10 -1.24 7.81
C TYR A 389 -17.66 -1.25 7.33
N PHE A 390 -17.20 -0.13 6.80
CA PHE A 390 -15.80 0.11 6.46
C PHE A 390 -15.08 0.73 7.65
N ARG A 391 -13.97 0.14 8.09
CA ARG A 391 -13.23 0.56 9.28
C ARG A 391 -11.83 1.00 8.86
N ILE A 392 -11.34 2.10 9.42
CA ILE A 392 -10.13 2.77 8.93
C ILE A 392 -9.34 3.44 10.07
N ALA A 393 -8.04 3.16 10.14
CA ALA A 393 -7.09 3.75 11.07
C ALA A 393 -6.19 4.77 10.35
N THR A 394 -5.96 5.92 10.99
CA THR A 394 -5.26 7.05 10.38
C THR A 394 -4.36 7.77 11.38
N THR A 395 -3.26 8.35 10.90
CA THR A 395 -2.42 9.32 11.64
C THR A 395 -2.64 10.72 11.08
N GLY A 396 -3.01 11.68 11.92
CA GLY A 396 -3.10 13.09 11.58
C GLY A 396 -2.07 13.95 12.30
N GLU A 397 -1.93 15.19 11.81
CA GLU A 397 -1.05 16.22 12.35
C GLU A 397 -1.92 17.39 12.84
N ARG A 398 -1.63 17.94 14.01
CA ARG A 398 -2.23 19.16 14.54
C ARG A 398 -1.42 20.41 14.12
N PRO A 399 -1.98 21.62 14.22
CA PRO A 399 -1.28 22.86 13.93
C PRO A 399 0.05 22.98 14.70
N TYR A 400 1.13 23.26 13.96
CA TYR A 400 2.46 23.48 14.52
C TYR A 400 2.53 24.82 15.24
N PHE A 401 2.73 24.81 16.56
CA PHE A 401 3.14 25.99 17.31
C PHE A 401 4.66 25.91 17.53
N PRO A 402 5.44 26.97 17.21
CA PRO A 402 6.91 26.90 17.28
C PRO A 402 7.49 26.51 18.64
N GLU A 403 6.72 26.68 19.72
CA GLU A 403 7.11 26.37 21.09
C GLU A 403 6.71 24.95 21.53
N GLU A 404 5.76 24.30 20.83
CA GLU A 404 5.24 22.95 21.18
C GLU A 404 5.64 21.85 20.18
N GLY A 405 6.00 22.21 18.95
CA GLY A 405 6.37 21.26 17.88
C GLY A 405 5.17 20.68 17.12
N TYR A 406 5.37 19.53 16.46
CA TYR A 406 4.29 18.79 15.79
C TYR A 406 3.63 17.81 16.76
N ASP A 407 2.32 18.00 17.00
CA ASP A 407 1.49 17.09 17.80
C ASP A 407 0.71 16.15 16.87
N TYR A 408 1.13 14.88 16.82
CA TYR A 408 0.45 13.83 16.05
C TYR A 408 -0.74 13.27 16.82
N PHE A 409 -1.77 12.83 16.10
CA PHE A 409 -2.89 12.08 16.68
C PHE A 409 -3.20 10.85 15.83
N ASN A 410 -3.55 9.73 16.46
CA ASN A 410 -4.04 8.56 15.76
C ASN A 410 -5.55 8.40 16.03
N ALA A 411 -6.29 8.07 14.99
CA ALA A 411 -7.74 7.96 15.03
C ALA A 411 -8.19 6.70 14.30
N VAL A 412 -9.31 6.14 14.75
CA VAL A 412 -9.99 5.00 14.13
C VAL A 412 -11.42 5.42 13.85
N TYR A 413 -11.88 5.23 12.62
CA TYR A 413 -13.24 5.56 12.19
C TYR A 413 -13.94 4.29 11.74
N VAL A 414 -15.23 4.21 12.01
CA VAL A 414 -16.16 3.24 11.44
C VAL A 414 -17.14 4.00 10.56
N LEU A 415 -17.33 3.55 9.32
CA LEU A 415 -18.13 4.21 8.30
C LEU A 415 -19.18 3.24 7.74
N ASP A 416 -20.38 3.75 7.45
CA ASP A 416 -21.43 2.97 6.78
C ASP A 416 -21.15 2.77 5.27
N LYS A 417 -22.01 2.00 4.60
CA LYS A 417 -21.96 1.76 3.14
C LYS A 417 -22.02 3.01 2.25
N ASN A 418 -22.40 4.17 2.81
CA ASN A 418 -22.42 5.47 2.12
C ASN A 418 -21.20 6.33 2.49
N LEU A 419 -20.22 5.75 3.21
CA LEU A 419 -19.03 6.39 3.74
C LEU A 419 -19.31 7.56 4.69
N ARG A 420 -20.39 7.45 5.49
CA ARG A 420 -20.67 8.34 6.62
C ARG A 420 -20.06 7.76 7.88
N VAL A 421 -19.32 8.55 8.65
CA VAL A 421 -18.77 8.13 9.94
C VAL A 421 -19.90 7.85 10.93
N VAL A 422 -19.94 6.64 11.47
CA VAL A 422 -20.95 6.17 12.44
C VAL A 422 -20.39 5.97 13.84
N GLY A 423 -19.07 5.75 13.96
CA GLY A 423 -18.33 5.63 15.21
C GLY A 423 -16.88 6.08 15.03
N LYS A 424 -16.24 6.52 16.12
CA LYS A 424 -14.89 7.11 16.08
C LYS A 424 -14.16 6.99 17.42
N ILE A 425 -12.88 6.63 17.37
CA ILE A 425 -11.89 6.92 18.41
C ILE A 425 -10.94 8.00 17.88
N ASP A 426 -10.55 8.96 18.72
CA ASP A 426 -9.57 10.01 18.39
C ASP A 426 -8.46 10.07 19.44
N ASN A 427 -7.32 10.63 19.07
CA ASN A 427 -6.17 10.87 19.95
C ASN A 427 -5.61 9.62 20.65
N ILE A 428 -5.66 8.47 19.98
CA ILE A 428 -4.91 7.27 20.37
C ILE A 428 -3.41 7.62 20.28
N ALA A 429 -2.66 7.31 21.34
CA ALA A 429 -1.21 7.55 21.42
C ALA A 429 -0.80 8.98 21.00
N LYS A 430 -1.19 9.98 21.81
CA LYS A 430 -0.92 11.40 21.51
C LYS A 430 0.57 11.66 21.29
N GLY A 431 0.91 12.27 20.15
CA GLY A 431 2.28 12.58 19.77
C GLY A 431 3.05 11.44 19.09
N GLU A 432 2.41 10.29 18.85
CA GLU A 432 2.96 9.13 18.14
C GLU A 432 2.28 8.95 16.77
N ARG A 433 2.87 8.12 15.89
CA ARG A 433 2.29 7.76 14.58
C ARG A 433 1.98 6.27 14.50
N ILE A 434 1.04 5.84 13.66
CA ILE A 434 0.81 4.41 13.37
C ILE A 434 1.98 3.86 12.55
N TYR A 435 2.51 2.72 12.99
CA TYR A 435 3.56 1.93 12.32
C TYR A 435 3.05 0.55 11.86
N SER A 436 2.03 0.00 12.51
CA SER A 436 1.26 -1.12 11.96
C SER A 436 -0.18 -1.09 12.45
N ALA A 437 -1.05 -1.72 11.68
CA ALA A 437 -2.46 -1.93 12.00
C ALA A 437 -2.86 -3.34 11.54
N ARG A 438 -3.78 -3.98 12.25
CA ARG A 438 -4.38 -5.25 11.82
C ARG A 438 -5.77 -5.43 12.40
N PHE A 439 -6.78 -5.41 11.54
CA PHE A 439 -8.13 -5.83 11.89
C PHE A 439 -8.23 -7.36 11.88
N ILE A 440 -8.87 -7.93 12.90
CA ILE A 440 -9.16 -9.37 13.02
C ILE A 440 -10.54 -9.50 13.67
N GLY A 441 -11.57 -9.73 12.85
CA GLY A 441 -12.96 -9.74 13.30
C GLY A 441 -13.30 -8.47 14.07
N LYS A 442 -13.92 -8.61 15.25
CA LYS A 442 -14.39 -7.50 16.10
C LYS A 442 -13.27 -6.65 16.74
N ARG A 443 -12.01 -6.82 16.36
CA ARG A 443 -10.86 -6.14 17.00
C ARG A 443 -9.92 -5.51 15.98
N LEU A 444 -9.29 -4.42 16.38
CA LEU A 444 -8.13 -3.83 15.73
C LEU A 444 -6.94 -3.88 16.67
N TYR A 445 -5.82 -4.39 16.17
CA TYR A 445 -4.51 -4.33 16.82
C TYR A 445 -3.71 -3.23 16.16
N LEU A 446 -3.22 -2.28 16.95
CA LEU A 446 -2.58 -1.05 16.45
C LEU A 446 -1.24 -0.86 17.14
N VAL A 447 -0.21 -0.62 16.35
CA VAL A 447 1.16 -0.34 16.80
C VAL A 447 1.48 1.11 16.46
N THR A 448 1.90 1.88 17.45
CA THR A 448 2.30 3.28 17.29
C THR A 448 3.73 3.49 17.78
N PHE A 449 4.40 4.53 17.29
CA PHE A 449 5.79 4.75 17.68
C PHE A 449 6.19 6.21 17.77
N LYS A 450 7.13 6.45 18.69
CA LYS A 450 7.93 7.66 18.87
C LYS A 450 9.29 7.33 19.48
N ALA A 451 9.33 6.44 20.47
CA ALA A 451 10.55 5.86 21.04
C ALA A 451 10.36 4.46 21.66
N LEU A 452 9.20 4.21 22.27
CA LEU A 452 8.71 2.89 22.71
C LEU A 452 7.34 2.62 22.07
N ASP A 453 7.03 1.38 21.69
CA ASP A 453 5.80 0.98 20.98
C ASP A 453 4.71 0.50 21.95
N PRO A 454 3.53 1.14 22.01
CA PRO A 454 2.34 0.57 22.60
C PRO A 454 1.55 -0.24 21.54
N PHE A 455 1.60 -1.56 21.67
CA PHE A 455 0.67 -2.47 21.00
C PHE A 455 -0.71 -2.35 21.65
N PHE A 456 -1.65 -1.65 21.00
CA PHE A 456 -3.03 -1.46 21.45
C PHE A 456 -3.95 -2.60 20.99
N VAL A 457 -4.92 -2.94 21.84
CA VAL A 457 -6.10 -3.73 21.48
C VAL A 457 -7.33 -2.83 21.51
N ILE A 458 -8.03 -2.73 20.37
CA ILE A 458 -9.18 -1.86 20.16
C ILE A 458 -10.41 -2.71 19.83
N ASP A 459 -11.50 -2.43 20.53
CA ASP A 459 -12.82 -3.02 20.30
C ASP A 459 -13.57 -2.30 19.18
N LEU A 460 -14.14 -3.10 18.28
CA LEU A 460 -14.95 -2.71 17.12
C LEU A 460 -16.21 -3.58 17.02
N GLU A 461 -16.64 -4.23 18.11
CA GLU A 461 -17.89 -5.01 18.17
C GLU A 461 -19.14 -4.13 18.00
N ASP A 462 -19.17 -2.97 18.68
CA ASP A 462 -20.17 -1.92 18.44
C ASP A 462 -19.61 -0.90 17.44
N PRO A 463 -20.13 -0.84 16.19
CA PRO A 463 -19.64 0.09 15.18
C PRO A 463 -19.91 1.57 15.53
N HIS A 464 -20.80 1.87 16.48
CA HIS A 464 -21.09 3.22 16.94
C HIS A 464 -20.24 3.64 18.14
N ASN A 465 -19.73 2.69 18.93
CA ASN A 465 -18.99 2.94 20.17
C ASN A 465 -17.65 2.16 20.24
N PRO A 466 -16.74 2.36 19.27
CA PRO A 466 -15.42 1.74 19.30
C PRO A 466 -14.61 2.26 20.49
N LYS A 467 -13.80 1.41 21.13
CA LYS A 467 -13.06 1.76 22.35
C LYS A 467 -11.72 1.04 22.47
N VAL A 468 -10.73 1.68 23.11
CA VAL A 468 -9.47 1.02 23.49
C VAL A 468 -9.73 0.08 24.68
N LEU A 469 -9.31 -1.18 24.58
CA LEU A 469 -9.47 -2.18 25.65
C LEU A 469 -8.25 -2.28 26.56
N GLY A 470 -7.07 -2.20 25.97
CA GLY A 470 -5.78 -2.37 26.64
C GLY A 470 -4.61 -2.04 25.72
N TYR A 471 -3.41 -2.01 26.28
CA TYR A 471 -2.17 -1.85 25.52
C TYR A 471 -0.99 -2.52 26.22
N LEU A 472 0.06 -2.83 25.47
CA LEU A 472 1.34 -3.33 25.95
C LEU A 472 2.46 -2.44 25.41
N LYS A 473 3.31 -1.88 26.28
CA LYS A 473 4.51 -1.15 25.86
C LYS A 473 5.73 -2.05 25.76
N ILE A 474 6.43 -1.99 24.63
CA ILE A 474 7.67 -2.76 24.35
C ILE A 474 8.75 -1.89 23.66
N PRO A 475 10.03 -2.24 23.80
CA PRO A 475 11.10 -1.74 22.93
C PRO A 475 10.97 -2.29 21.49
N GLY A 476 11.49 -1.53 20.52
CA GLY A 476 11.26 -1.77 19.10
C GLY A 476 9.87 -1.35 18.64
N TYR A 477 9.53 -1.67 17.39
CA TYR A 477 8.20 -1.51 16.82
C TYR A 477 7.92 -2.60 15.77
N SER A 478 6.66 -3.01 15.63
CA SER A 478 6.24 -3.84 14.48
C SER A 478 5.85 -2.97 13.28
N THR A 479 6.27 -3.33 12.07
CA THR A 479 5.69 -2.76 10.83
C THR A 479 4.59 -3.66 10.24
N TYR A 480 4.62 -4.95 10.58
CA TYR A 480 3.74 -5.98 10.05
C TYR A 480 3.25 -6.93 11.16
N LEU A 481 1.94 -7.14 11.26
CA LEU A 481 1.27 -7.91 12.33
C LEU A 481 0.50 -9.12 11.76
N HIS A 482 1.08 -10.31 11.76
CA HIS A 482 0.45 -11.51 11.20
C HIS A 482 -0.41 -12.28 12.22
N PRO A 483 -1.70 -12.56 11.96
CA PRO A 483 -2.51 -13.42 12.83
C PRO A 483 -1.97 -14.86 12.87
N TYR A 484 -1.80 -15.44 14.06
CA TYR A 484 -1.46 -16.86 14.23
C TYR A 484 -2.68 -17.70 14.64
N ASP A 485 -3.57 -17.14 15.47
CA ASP A 485 -4.94 -17.62 15.73
C ASP A 485 -5.78 -16.50 16.37
N GLU A 486 -6.88 -16.88 17.03
CA GLU A 486 -7.84 -15.98 17.67
C GLU A 486 -7.23 -15.16 18.84
N ILE A 487 -6.16 -15.66 19.46
CA ILE A 487 -5.53 -15.04 20.65
C ILE A 487 -4.01 -14.81 20.52
N HIS A 488 -3.39 -15.18 19.38
CA HIS A 488 -1.97 -15.01 19.13
C HIS A 488 -1.68 -14.24 17.83
N ILE A 489 -0.77 -13.26 17.89
CA ILE A 489 -0.37 -12.40 16.76
C ILE A 489 1.16 -12.30 16.72
N ILE A 490 1.74 -12.48 15.54
CA ILE A 490 3.18 -12.35 15.29
C ILE A 490 3.49 -10.93 14.79
N GLY A 491 4.27 -10.17 15.53
CA GLY A 491 4.85 -8.92 15.06
C GLY A 491 6.18 -9.13 14.35
N PHE A 492 6.35 -8.51 13.19
CA PHE A 492 7.62 -8.38 12.48
C PHE A 492 7.95 -6.89 12.35
N GLY A 493 9.20 -6.52 12.60
CA GLY A 493 9.62 -5.13 12.65
C GLY A 493 11.08 -4.96 13.02
N MET A 494 11.39 -3.89 13.74
CA MET A 494 12.74 -3.57 14.22
C MET A 494 12.78 -3.58 15.75
N ASP A 495 13.87 -4.08 16.32
CA ASP A 495 14.19 -3.77 17.72
C ASP A 495 14.75 -2.35 17.80
N ALA A 496 14.59 -1.69 18.94
CA ALA A 496 15.07 -0.32 19.11
C ALA A 496 15.45 -0.02 20.56
N GLU A 497 16.54 0.73 20.71
CA GLU A 497 16.97 1.31 21.99
C GLU A 497 16.46 2.76 22.06
N ASP A 498 15.72 3.09 23.12
CA ASP A 498 15.30 4.46 23.43
C ASP A 498 16.47 5.23 24.04
N LEU A 499 16.83 6.37 23.46
CA LEU A 499 17.87 7.24 23.98
C LEU A 499 17.34 8.35 24.91
N ASN A 500 16.10 8.82 24.72
CA ASN A 500 15.58 10.02 25.42
C ASN A 500 14.06 10.33 25.18
N GLU A 501 13.20 9.33 25.03
CA GLU A 501 11.75 9.44 24.74
C GLU A 501 11.38 10.15 23.41
N ARG A 502 12.35 10.74 22.71
CA ARG A 502 12.19 11.47 21.44
C ARG A 502 12.89 10.80 20.27
N TYR A 503 13.94 10.03 20.54
CA TYR A 503 14.76 9.36 19.55
C TYR A 503 15.06 7.93 19.99
N ALA A 504 14.74 6.97 19.14
CA ALA A 504 15.16 5.59 19.27
C ALA A 504 16.03 5.19 18.08
N ILE A 505 17.06 4.36 18.33
CA ILE A 505 17.92 3.81 17.28
C ILE A 505 17.41 2.42 16.90
N PRO A 506 17.04 2.16 15.62
CA PRO A 506 16.74 0.81 15.18
C PRO A 506 17.99 -0.06 15.20
N LEU A 507 17.86 -1.26 15.76
CA LEU A 507 18.90 -2.26 15.92
C LEU A 507 18.69 -3.39 14.88
N GLY A 508 18.57 -4.65 15.33
CA GLY A 508 18.28 -5.79 14.46
C GLY A 508 16.79 -5.90 14.09
N LEU A 509 16.49 -6.83 13.19
CA LEU A 509 15.11 -7.22 12.88
C LEU A 509 14.49 -7.91 14.10
N LYS A 510 13.25 -7.56 14.45
CA LYS A 510 12.51 -8.15 15.57
C LYS A 510 11.37 -9.02 15.06
N ILE A 511 11.27 -10.24 15.61
CA ILE A 511 10.06 -11.07 15.58
C ILE A 511 9.54 -11.16 17.01
N ALA A 512 8.26 -10.93 17.23
CA ALA A 512 7.60 -11.03 18.54
C ALA A 512 6.29 -11.83 18.44
N MET A 513 5.94 -12.57 19.49
CA MET A 513 4.62 -13.19 19.63
C MET A 513 3.84 -12.47 20.72
N PHE A 514 2.65 -11.98 20.39
CA PHE A 514 1.72 -11.34 21.32
C PHE A 514 0.57 -12.29 21.65
N ASN A 515 0.28 -12.47 22.93
CA ASN A 515 -0.96 -13.08 23.42
C ASN A 515 -1.95 -11.97 23.80
N VAL A 516 -3.19 -12.13 23.34
CA VAL A 516 -4.31 -11.18 23.51
C VAL A 516 -5.57 -11.86 24.06
N GLU A 517 -5.40 -12.93 24.82
CA GLU A 517 -6.49 -13.62 25.54
C GLU A 517 -7.11 -12.68 26.59
N ASP A 518 -6.28 -12.10 27.47
CA ASP A 518 -6.66 -10.91 28.23
C ASP A 518 -6.39 -9.64 27.39
N VAL A 519 -7.40 -9.25 26.61
CA VAL A 519 -7.41 -8.05 25.78
C VAL A 519 -7.14 -6.74 26.54
N LYS A 520 -7.26 -6.71 27.87
CA LYS A 520 -6.93 -5.53 28.69
C LYS A 520 -5.45 -5.48 29.06
N ASN A 521 -4.81 -6.64 29.16
CA ASN A 521 -3.41 -6.80 29.55
C ASN A 521 -2.66 -7.72 28.54
N PRO A 522 -2.55 -7.32 27.25
CA PRO A 522 -1.84 -8.11 26.24
C PRO A 522 -0.35 -8.29 26.61
N LYS A 523 0.28 -9.39 26.16
CA LYS A 523 1.64 -9.79 26.57
C LYS A 523 2.52 -10.20 25.40
N GLU A 524 3.78 -9.76 25.39
CA GLU A 524 4.85 -10.32 24.55
C GLU A 524 5.27 -11.66 25.20
N LEU A 525 4.92 -12.79 24.57
CA LEU A 525 5.26 -14.13 25.09
C LEU A 525 6.74 -14.45 24.88
N PHE A 526 7.24 -14.16 23.68
CA PHE A 526 8.62 -14.42 23.26
C PHE A 526 9.00 -13.54 22.08
N LYS A 527 10.30 -13.27 21.93
CA LYS A 527 10.87 -12.51 20.82
C LYS A 527 12.22 -13.06 20.38
N VAL A 528 12.57 -12.80 19.12
CA VAL A 528 13.89 -13.06 18.54
C VAL A 528 14.37 -11.80 17.83
N ILE A 529 15.63 -11.43 18.05
CA ILE A 529 16.31 -10.37 17.32
C ILE A 529 17.28 -11.01 16.31
N ILE A 530 17.23 -10.60 15.05
CA ILE A 530 18.11 -11.08 13.97
C ILE A 530 19.05 -9.95 13.57
N GLY A 531 20.35 -10.19 13.77
CA GLY A 531 21.42 -9.25 13.43
C GLY A 531 21.40 -7.98 14.28
N GLU A 532 22.14 -6.99 13.79
CA GLU A 532 22.26 -5.65 14.37
C GLU A 532 21.84 -4.58 13.35
N LYS A 533 22.08 -3.31 13.69
CA LYS A 533 21.74 -2.14 12.88
C LYS A 533 22.16 -2.29 11.42
N GLY A 534 21.20 -2.10 10.52
CA GLY A 534 21.38 -2.29 9.07
C GLY A 534 20.81 -3.60 8.54
N SER A 535 20.45 -4.55 9.41
CA SER A 535 19.70 -5.74 9.02
C SER A 535 18.32 -5.36 8.46
N TYR A 536 17.93 -6.00 7.36
CA TYR A 536 16.71 -5.68 6.60
C TYR A 536 15.98 -6.96 6.16
N SER A 537 14.67 -6.86 5.99
CA SER A 537 13.85 -7.87 5.34
C SER A 537 12.82 -7.19 4.46
N GLU A 538 12.61 -7.74 3.26
CA GLU A 538 11.52 -7.31 2.38
C GLU A 538 10.14 -7.45 3.06
N LEU A 539 9.99 -8.38 4.00
CA LEU A 539 8.76 -8.55 4.81
C LEU A 539 8.34 -7.28 5.56
N LEU A 540 9.29 -6.42 5.95
CA LEU A 540 8.97 -5.18 6.67
C LEU A 540 8.06 -4.26 5.86
N ASN A 541 8.14 -4.34 4.53
CA ASN A 541 7.47 -3.48 3.56
C ASN A 541 6.62 -4.27 2.54
N ASN A 542 6.59 -5.60 2.61
CA ASN A 542 5.95 -6.48 1.61
C ASN A 542 5.70 -7.90 2.17
N HIS A 543 4.46 -8.19 2.60
CA HIS A 543 4.07 -9.51 3.15
C HIS A 543 4.20 -10.69 2.19
N LYS A 544 4.22 -10.46 0.88
CA LYS A 544 4.33 -11.53 -0.12
C LYS A 544 5.66 -12.28 0.06
N ALA A 545 6.64 -11.61 0.68
CA ALA A 545 7.91 -12.19 1.10
C ALA A 545 7.80 -13.16 2.31
N LEU A 546 6.72 -13.12 3.11
CA LEU A 546 6.47 -14.11 4.17
C LEU A 546 5.68 -15.29 3.62
N LEU A 547 6.36 -16.44 3.58
CA LEU A 547 5.72 -17.75 3.57
C LEU A 547 5.29 -18.09 5.01
N PHE A 548 4.02 -18.42 5.22
CA PHE A 548 3.50 -18.89 6.51
C PHE A 548 2.55 -20.07 6.31
N ASP A 549 2.77 -21.14 7.05
CA ASP A 549 1.84 -22.27 7.13
C ASP A 549 1.81 -22.86 8.55
N LYS A 550 0.70 -22.62 9.26
CA LYS A 550 0.46 -23.14 10.61
C LYS A 550 0.39 -24.67 10.66
N ASN A 551 -0.21 -25.31 9.65
CA ASN A 551 -0.42 -26.76 9.63
C ASN A 551 0.90 -27.52 9.40
N LYS A 552 1.81 -26.96 8.60
CA LYS A 552 3.18 -27.45 8.46
C LYS A 552 4.15 -26.93 9.54
N ASN A 553 3.67 -26.09 10.45
CA ASN A 553 4.45 -25.33 11.45
C ASN A 553 5.72 -24.69 10.86
N ILE A 554 5.55 -23.92 9.79
CA ILE A 554 6.63 -23.16 9.15
C ILE A 554 6.27 -21.69 8.98
N PHE A 555 7.27 -20.84 9.14
CA PHE A 555 7.27 -19.53 8.53
C PHE A 555 8.67 -19.16 8.06
N ALA A 556 8.77 -18.50 6.92
CA ALA A 556 10.04 -18.18 6.29
C ALA A 556 9.96 -16.89 5.49
N PHE A 557 11.05 -16.12 5.50
CA PHE A 557 11.13 -14.82 4.84
C PHE A 557 12.58 -14.46 4.49
N PRO A 558 12.81 -13.65 3.45
CA PRO A 558 14.14 -13.23 3.05
C PRO A 558 14.73 -12.21 4.02
N VAL A 559 16.04 -12.28 4.24
CA VAL A 559 16.79 -11.40 5.15
C VAL A 559 18.16 -11.02 4.58
N GLU A 560 18.54 -9.79 4.86
CA GLU A 560 19.92 -9.31 4.82
C GLU A 560 20.33 -8.99 6.26
N VAL A 561 21.39 -9.63 6.74
CA VAL A 561 21.80 -9.58 8.15
C VAL A 561 23.15 -8.91 8.25
N TYR A 562 23.22 -7.90 9.11
CA TYR A 562 24.44 -7.18 9.45
C TYR A 562 24.81 -7.45 10.91
N ASP A 563 26.11 -7.41 11.22
CA ASP A 563 26.65 -7.45 12.58
C ASP A 563 27.74 -6.38 12.76
N LYS A 564 28.43 -6.37 13.91
CA LYS A 564 29.50 -5.39 14.23
C LYS A 564 30.66 -5.35 13.24
N LYS A 565 30.84 -6.37 12.41
CA LYS A 565 31.88 -6.47 11.36
C LYS A 565 31.37 -6.07 9.98
N GLY A 566 30.07 -5.82 9.82
CA GLY A 566 29.44 -5.40 8.57
C GLY A 566 28.40 -6.39 8.08
N HIS A 567 28.34 -6.61 6.76
CA HIS A 567 27.44 -7.59 6.15
C HIS A 567 27.85 -9.02 6.55
N ASN A 568 26.89 -9.81 7.05
CA ASN A 568 27.11 -11.17 7.53
C ASN A 568 26.44 -12.21 6.61
N PHE A 569 25.18 -11.98 6.21
CA PHE A 569 24.40 -12.97 5.46
C PHE A 569 23.36 -12.33 4.54
N THR A 570 23.15 -12.93 3.36
CA THR A 570 22.02 -12.67 2.46
C THR A 570 21.35 -14.00 2.12
N GLY A 571 20.03 -14.06 2.27
CA GLY A 571 19.27 -15.27 1.95
C GLY A 571 17.88 -15.24 2.59
N ALA A 572 17.44 -16.34 3.17
CA ALA A 572 16.18 -16.47 3.90
C ALA A 572 16.35 -17.30 5.16
N TYR A 573 15.58 -16.97 6.21
CA TYR A 573 15.52 -17.75 7.45
C TYR A 573 14.21 -18.55 7.48
N VAL A 574 14.29 -19.78 7.97
CA VAL A 574 13.13 -20.69 8.11
C VAL A 574 12.96 -21.02 9.58
N TYR A 575 11.77 -20.78 10.11
CA TYR A 575 11.41 -20.97 11.50
C TYR A 575 10.20 -21.90 11.66
N SER A 576 10.07 -22.48 12.85
CA SER A 576 8.82 -23.04 13.39
C SER A 576 8.44 -22.31 14.67
N ILE A 577 7.20 -22.48 15.11
CA ILE A 577 6.66 -21.90 16.35
C ILE A 577 6.33 -23.02 17.33
N ASP A 578 6.85 -22.91 18.54
CA ASP A 578 6.35 -23.62 19.70
C ASP A 578 5.76 -22.58 20.67
N LEU A 579 4.53 -22.78 21.17
CA LEU A 579 3.88 -21.80 22.05
C LEU A 579 4.42 -21.80 23.48
N LYS A 580 5.37 -22.69 23.82
CA LYS A 580 6.10 -22.73 25.09
C LYS A 580 7.56 -22.27 24.91
N GLU A 581 8.26 -22.83 23.93
CA GLU A 581 9.69 -22.57 23.69
C GLU A 581 9.95 -21.36 22.77
N GLY A 582 8.94 -20.92 22.02
CA GLY A 582 8.99 -19.73 21.17
C GLY A 582 9.34 -19.99 19.71
N PHE A 583 10.06 -19.03 19.10
CA PHE A 583 10.49 -19.12 17.69
C PHE A 583 11.75 -19.99 17.55
N VAL A 584 11.62 -21.14 16.89
CA VAL A 584 12.73 -22.09 16.68
C VAL A 584 13.28 -21.92 15.26
N LEU A 585 14.53 -21.49 15.13
CA LEU A 585 15.20 -21.39 13.82
C LEU A 585 15.51 -22.81 13.30
N ARG A 586 14.82 -23.24 12.24
CA ARG A 586 15.05 -24.53 11.57
C ARG A 586 16.26 -24.49 10.66
N GLY A 587 16.57 -23.32 10.08
CA GLY A 587 17.79 -23.12 9.31
C GLY A 587 17.77 -21.89 8.42
N LYS A 588 18.79 -21.77 7.58
CA LYS A 588 19.05 -20.63 6.69
C LYS A 588 19.28 -21.14 5.27
N ILE A 589 18.76 -20.44 4.27
CA ILE A 589 18.92 -20.77 2.85
C ILE A 589 19.57 -19.60 2.14
N SER A 590 20.63 -19.86 1.37
CA SER A 590 21.34 -18.88 0.55
C SER A 590 21.36 -19.28 -0.93
N HIS A 591 21.39 -18.27 -1.79
CA HIS A 591 21.51 -18.39 -3.25
C HIS A 591 22.92 -17.97 -3.68
N GLU A 592 23.90 -18.83 -3.39
CA GLU A 592 25.30 -18.59 -3.71
C GLU A 592 25.61 -18.83 -5.19
N ILE A 593 26.28 -17.85 -5.81
CA ILE A 593 26.72 -17.83 -7.20
C ILE A 593 28.25 -17.87 -7.22
N ASP A 594 28.79 -18.88 -7.89
CA ASP A 594 30.21 -19.07 -8.24
C ASP A 594 31.20 -18.90 -7.07
N GLY A 595 30.75 -19.14 -5.83
CA GLY A 595 31.56 -19.02 -4.61
C GLY A 595 31.92 -17.57 -4.22
N ARG A 596 31.21 -16.56 -4.76
CA ARG A 596 31.59 -15.14 -4.63
C ARG A 596 30.46 -14.20 -4.24
N TYR A 597 29.21 -14.53 -4.58
CA TYR A 597 28.08 -13.64 -4.40
C TYR A 597 26.85 -14.40 -3.93
N CYS A 598 26.25 -13.97 -2.82
CA CYS A 598 24.93 -14.44 -2.39
C CYS A 598 23.86 -13.50 -2.95
N GLU A 599 23.02 -14.02 -3.83
CA GLU A 599 21.88 -13.28 -4.37
C GLU A 599 20.75 -13.18 -3.33
N LYS A 600 20.01 -12.06 -3.37
CA LYS A 600 18.80 -11.89 -2.56
C LYS A 600 17.74 -12.90 -2.98
N ILE A 601 17.11 -13.55 -2.00
CA ILE A 601 15.91 -14.35 -2.22
C ILE A 601 14.72 -13.39 -2.25
N ASP A 602 13.90 -13.47 -3.28
CA ASP A 602 12.77 -12.58 -3.50
C ASP A 602 11.47 -13.17 -2.92
N ARG A 603 11.29 -14.51 -3.02
CA ARG A 603 10.11 -15.25 -2.51
C ARG A 603 10.48 -16.64 -2.00
N LEU A 604 9.64 -17.18 -1.12
CA LEU A 604 9.64 -18.59 -0.73
C LEU A 604 8.25 -19.20 -0.97
N LEU A 605 8.23 -20.43 -1.48
CA LEU A 605 7.04 -21.21 -1.84
C LEU A 605 7.21 -22.65 -1.31
N TYR A 606 6.13 -23.44 -1.20
CA TYR A 606 6.24 -24.89 -0.99
C TYR A 606 5.33 -25.67 -1.93
N ILE A 607 5.73 -26.91 -2.25
CA ILE A 607 4.90 -27.94 -2.90
C ILE A 607 5.14 -29.25 -2.15
N GLY A 608 4.08 -29.87 -1.63
CA GLY A 608 4.19 -31.04 -0.75
C GLY A 608 5.06 -30.73 0.46
N ASP A 609 6.15 -31.49 0.60
CA ASP A 609 7.17 -31.34 1.65
C ASP A 609 8.50 -30.79 1.11
N VAL A 610 8.43 -30.01 0.03
CA VAL A 610 9.56 -29.31 -0.59
C VAL A 610 9.37 -27.80 -0.47
N LEU A 611 10.38 -27.12 0.08
CA LEU A 611 10.50 -25.66 0.14
C LEU A 611 11.28 -25.17 -1.07
N TYR A 612 10.76 -24.18 -1.77
CA TYR A 612 11.40 -23.54 -2.91
C TYR A 612 11.75 -22.09 -2.55
N SER A 613 13.02 -21.73 -2.62
CA SER A 613 13.45 -20.33 -2.58
C SER A 613 13.71 -19.84 -3.99
N VAL A 614 13.24 -18.62 -4.29
CA VAL A 614 13.26 -18.01 -5.62
C VAL A 614 14.06 -16.71 -5.58
N SER A 615 14.97 -16.54 -6.53
CA SER A 615 15.67 -15.27 -6.78
C SER A 615 15.66 -14.89 -8.26
N ASN A 616 16.26 -13.75 -8.57
CA ASN A 616 16.45 -13.28 -9.93
C ASN A 616 17.27 -14.25 -10.83
N SER A 617 18.26 -14.99 -10.32
CA SER A 617 19.04 -15.95 -11.12
C SER A 617 18.75 -17.45 -10.90
N MET A 618 18.07 -17.86 -9.83
CA MET A 618 17.86 -19.30 -9.56
C MET A 618 16.59 -19.62 -8.77
N ILE A 619 16.13 -20.88 -8.89
CA ILE A 619 15.28 -21.53 -7.89
C ILE A 619 16.08 -22.64 -7.22
N LYS A 620 15.98 -22.75 -5.90
CA LYS A 620 16.50 -23.88 -5.12
C LYS A 620 15.35 -24.61 -4.45
N ALA A 621 15.33 -25.95 -4.56
CA ALA A 621 14.43 -26.84 -3.87
C ALA A 621 15.15 -27.50 -2.68
N SER A 622 14.55 -27.44 -1.49
CA SER A 622 15.05 -28.01 -0.24
C SER A 622 13.97 -28.83 0.46
N SER A 623 14.35 -29.90 1.17
CA SER A 623 13.41 -30.66 2.02
C SER A 623 12.83 -29.77 3.14
N LEU A 624 11.51 -29.77 3.34
CA LEU A 624 10.89 -29.06 4.48
C LEU A 624 11.20 -29.70 5.84
N GLU A 625 11.71 -30.94 5.87
CA GLU A 625 12.07 -31.63 7.11
C GLU A 625 13.38 -31.08 7.68
N ASN A 626 14.43 -31.04 6.85
CA ASN A 626 15.82 -30.82 7.26
C ASN A 626 16.57 -29.75 6.44
N LEU A 627 15.88 -29.07 5.51
CA LEU A 627 16.36 -27.96 4.68
C LEU A 627 17.53 -28.29 3.73
N LYS A 628 17.95 -29.56 3.62
CA LYS A 628 18.96 -30.00 2.64
C LYS A 628 18.48 -29.71 1.22
N GLU A 629 19.39 -29.18 0.40
CA GLU A 629 19.18 -28.96 -1.04
C GLU A 629 18.91 -30.30 -1.73
N ILE A 630 17.80 -30.37 -2.47
CA ILE A 630 17.41 -31.51 -3.32
C ILE A 630 17.86 -31.23 -4.77
N ALA A 631 17.54 -30.04 -5.26
CA ALA A 631 17.84 -29.60 -6.62
C ALA A 631 17.94 -28.07 -6.71
N LYS A 632 18.55 -27.56 -7.77
CA LYS A 632 18.53 -26.14 -8.13
C LYS A 632 18.52 -25.98 -9.64
N VAL A 633 17.89 -24.90 -10.11
CA VAL A 633 17.83 -24.53 -11.54
C VAL A 633 18.23 -23.07 -11.71
N ARG A 634 19.12 -22.82 -12.66
CA ARG A 634 19.53 -21.49 -13.11
C ARG A 634 18.50 -20.92 -14.09
N LEU A 635 18.31 -19.61 -14.08
CA LEU A 635 17.28 -18.90 -14.83
C LEU A 635 17.86 -17.99 -15.94
N ASP A 636 19.19 -17.82 -15.95
CA ASP A 636 20.02 -17.07 -16.91
C ASP A 636 20.36 -17.83 -18.21
#